data_AF-A0A8J4W9V0-F1
#
_entry.id   AF-A0A8J4W9V0-F1
#
_cell.length_a   1.000
_cell.length_b   1.000
_cell.length_c   1.000
_cell.angle_alpha   90.00
_cell.angle_beta   90.00
_cell.angle_gamma   90.00
#
_symmetry.space_group_name_H-M   'P 1'
#
loop_
_entity.id
_entity.type
_entity.pdbx_description
1 polymer ?
#
loop_
_entity_poly.entity_id
_entity_poly.type
_entity_poly.pdbx_seq_one_letter_code
_entity_poly.pdbx_strand_id
1 'polypeptide(L)'
;MNGDVSDVERLALAIIVEQDENETVKLKEVQNQLLTKIEDERKQLLTFISNNEAAMKLYNDFSTNYDAYLAKMPAFIELANDTIAKLIVMGNEGSDSATNASVESAEKAFNVILGVTIVAFLMAMFIAFFIASIISRPIQKMNTAAMLIAGGDLTSEKIVLKNKDELGTLADSFNTMTGNLREMIQSVSMTSEQVAASSEELLASAEQNTRASEQISETVEELAVGTSDQVDMVKRSSQAMSEMALGSEQIAELAQSVSVSAVDAANQSAEGNMIIQQAVEQMGSVRNSIASLTELVTGLGERSAEIGTITEVINNIARQTNLLALNAAIEAARAGEHGRGFAVVAGEVRKLAEESSTSAQRITDLVQLIQKDTDHAVQAVKVNSNETEAGIEIVTAAGQAFEQISNVVNKVAGEIQEVSAGSEEMSATDVGVDLTGGWYDAGDHVKFGLPMAYSATMLAWSVVEYREGYEQAGQLEEIKDNLKWATDYFVKAHTKPNELWGQVGAGNTDHAWWGPAEVMQMSRPAFKIDASCPGSELAGETAAALASSSIVFRDSDPAYANKLLQHAKELYSFADTYRGKYSDCITDAQSFYNSWTGYYDELAWAATWLYMATNDSAYLSKAIATANLWQADGQSGNWAYTWTQGWDDKHYGAQILLARITSSLNMPEATRFIQSTERNLDYCNEVATDYNAGFTGALAKMNLLFGQNDQPIANFPAPEVKTDEFFVEAAVKASGSNYTEIKAQLNNRSGWPARMGEKLSFRYFVDLSEVYAAGYTVSDVQVTTAYAEGATVSQPVVVDAGKRIYAVTADFTGTKIYPGGEGHYRKEVQFRITGPQGAWNANNDHSFQGLGTGNVAKSTYLPVYDAGIRIYGQEPGVTPVVTPIAPSGVQAVSGNAQVILNWVASSGAKSYTVKRAEVTGESPGSAQVSATPQAGTSVPGMLTLNGTAGNAQAVLTWTAATGAETYKVQRSVVGGAYADVATGLEVLNYTDASVVNGTAYSYRIAAVNASGQTLSNIVTLTPNVAPATTGTLEVQYRNGGSGASGNAVTPQFNLKNTGTQPIDLSTVKLRYYFTKDGTGDLTFWCDYAQIGSTNIEGKFVTLTPAKGTADTVLEISFKSGAGSLAAGAETGVIQGRFSKNNWSNFDQSNDYSYDATKTASTAWNQITGYQGGTKVWGIEP
;
A
#
# COMPACT_ATOMS: atom_id res chain seq x y z
N MET A 1 166.72 111.59 48.62
CA MET A 1 167.37 110.35 48.17
C MET A 1 168.19 109.79 49.33
N ASN A 2 167.95 108.52 49.66
CA ASN A 2 168.62 107.64 50.63
C ASN A 2 168.11 107.77 52.07
N GLY A 3 167.46 106.77 52.68
CA GLY A 3 167.17 105.38 52.29
C GLY A 3 166.16 104.80 53.27
N ASP A 4 164.93 105.34 53.19
CA ASP A 4 164.02 105.56 54.31
C ASP A 4 162.66 104.87 54.04
N VAL A 5 162.74 103.54 53.88
CA VAL A 5 161.67 102.68 53.31
C VAL A 5 161.33 101.48 54.22
N SER A 6 161.90 101.32 55.42
CA SER A 6 161.75 100.06 56.18
C SER A 6 160.64 99.99 57.24
N ASP A 7 160.09 101.11 57.72
CA ASP A 7 159.10 101.08 58.81
C ASP A 7 157.65 101.08 58.32
N VAL A 8 157.39 101.67 57.15
CA VAL A 8 156.05 101.73 56.55
C VAL A 8 155.62 100.35 56.03
N GLU A 9 156.53 99.58 55.44
CA GLU A 9 156.26 98.21 55.01
C GLU A 9 156.10 97.24 56.20
N ARG A 10 156.80 97.49 57.33
CA ARG A 10 156.65 96.68 58.55
C ARG A 10 155.31 96.91 59.27
N LEU A 11 154.78 98.14 59.25
CA LEU A 11 153.45 98.40 59.81
C LEU A 11 152.33 97.85 58.92
N ALA A 12 152.50 97.83 57.60
CA ALA A 12 151.47 97.31 56.69
C ALA A 12 151.29 95.77 56.79
N LEU A 13 152.36 95.03 57.14
CA LEU A 13 152.29 93.56 57.23
C LEU A 13 151.65 93.02 58.52
N ALA A 14 151.64 93.79 59.61
CA ALA A 14 151.05 93.34 60.89
C ALA A 14 149.52 93.27 60.87
N ILE A 15 148.86 93.92 59.90
CA ILE A 15 147.41 94.15 59.86
C ILE A 15 146.64 92.95 59.24
N ILE A 16 147.32 91.96 58.64
CA ILE A 16 146.66 90.95 57.79
C ILE A 16 146.27 89.64 58.50
N VAL A 17 146.75 89.32 59.71
CA VAL A 17 146.65 87.92 60.21
C VAL A 17 145.70 87.68 61.39
N GLU A 18 145.47 88.60 62.33
CA GLU A 18 144.64 88.29 63.50
C GLU A 18 143.69 89.43 63.83
N GLN A 19 142.40 89.09 63.89
CA GLN A 19 141.23 89.95 64.03
C GLN A 19 141.23 90.77 65.33
N ASP A 20 141.15 92.10 65.25
CA ASP A 20 140.66 92.95 66.36
C ASP A 20 140.05 94.27 65.83
N GLU A 21 138.93 94.71 66.40
CA GLU A 21 138.10 95.85 65.96
C GLU A 21 138.68 97.24 66.31
N ASN A 22 139.85 97.33 66.94
CA ASN A 22 140.45 98.57 67.43
C ASN A 22 141.44 99.28 66.47
N GLU A 23 141.71 98.74 65.28
CA GLU A 23 142.77 99.25 64.40
C GLU A 23 142.36 100.32 63.37
N THR A 24 141.06 100.48 63.09
CA THR A 24 140.56 101.54 62.18
C THR A 24 140.82 102.95 62.69
N VAL A 25 140.99 103.12 64.01
CA VAL A 25 141.36 104.39 64.66
C VAL A 25 142.83 104.74 64.41
N LYS A 26 143.75 103.77 64.48
CA LYS A 26 145.19 103.98 64.23
C LYS A 26 145.47 104.35 62.76
N LEU A 27 144.71 103.80 61.82
CA LEU A 27 144.82 104.10 60.39
C LEU A 27 144.52 105.58 60.06
N LYS A 28 143.54 106.19 60.74
CA LYS A 28 143.25 107.63 60.63
C LYS A 28 144.35 108.52 61.22
N GLU A 29 145.04 108.05 62.26
CA GLU A 29 146.07 108.83 62.96
C GLU A 29 147.39 108.90 62.18
N VAL A 30 147.82 107.77 61.59
CA VAL A 30 148.98 107.72 60.68
C VAL A 30 148.74 108.54 59.41
N GLN A 31 147.50 108.52 58.89
CA GLN A 31 147.10 109.31 57.72
C GLN A 31 147.27 110.82 57.96
N ASN A 32 146.85 111.33 59.11
CA ASN A 32 146.99 112.75 59.47
C ASN A 32 148.45 113.17 59.64
N GLN A 33 149.30 112.30 60.19
CA GLN A 33 150.74 112.59 60.32
C GLN A 33 151.44 112.69 58.95
N LEU A 34 151.05 111.85 57.98
CA LEU A 34 151.63 111.88 56.63
C LEU A 34 151.24 113.14 55.85
N LEU A 35 149.97 113.55 55.93
CA LEU A 35 149.47 114.78 55.32
C LEU A 35 150.20 116.03 55.84
N THR A 36 150.44 116.07 57.16
CA THR A 36 151.17 117.17 57.81
C THR A 36 152.62 117.27 57.33
N LYS A 37 153.29 116.12 57.12
CA LYS A 37 154.67 116.08 56.61
C LYS A 37 154.78 116.58 55.16
N ILE A 38 153.79 116.27 54.33
CA ILE A 38 153.73 116.71 52.92
C ILE A 38 153.55 118.24 52.82
N GLU A 39 152.77 118.86 53.72
CA GLU A 39 152.63 120.32 53.76
C GLU A 39 153.94 121.04 54.16
N ASP A 40 154.67 120.49 55.12
CA ASP A 40 155.96 121.05 55.55
C ASP A 40 157.04 120.94 54.46
N GLU A 41 157.10 119.84 53.71
CA GLU A 41 158.00 119.71 52.55
C GLU A 41 157.63 120.70 51.42
N ARG A 42 156.33 120.96 51.19
CA ARG A 42 155.88 122.00 50.23
C ARG A 42 156.38 123.39 50.60
N LYS A 43 156.43 123.74 51.89
CA LYS A 43 157.00 125.01 52.37
C LYS A 43 158.50 125.10 52.14
N GLN A 44 159.25 124.02 52.39
CA GLN A 44 160.69 124.01 52.14
C GLN A 44 161.00 124.21 50.65
N LEU A 45 160.24 123.55 49.75
CA LEU A 45 160.42 123.69 48.30
C LEU A 45 160.14 125.14 47.83
N LEU A 46 159.10 125.78 48.36
CA LEU A 46 158.75 127.19 48.09
C LEU A 46 159.90 128.16 48.40
N THR A 47 160.67 127.88 49.45
CA THR A 47 161.82 128.71 49.86
C THR A 47 163.01 128.55 48.89
N PHE A 48 163.12 127.40 48.22
CA PHE A 48 164.23 127.09 47.31
C PHE A 48 164.01 127.64 45.89
N ILE A 49 162.75 127.77 45.47
CA ILE A 49 162.35 128.22 44.12
C ILE A 49 161.91 129.69 44.07
N SER A 50 161.78 130.38 45.22
CA SER A 50 161.22 131.74 45.33
C SER A 50 161.94 132.82 44.49
N ASN A 51 163.21 132.61 44.14
CA ASN A 51 164.03 133.60 43.41
C ASN A 51 164.18 133.27 41.91
N ASN A 52 163.45 132.27 41.39
CA ASN A 52 163.44 131.89 39.97
C ASN A 52 161.99 131.86 39.44
N GLU A 53 161.63 132.88 38.66
CA GLU A 53 160.26 133.12 38.14
C GLU A 53 159.72 131.94 37.30
N ALA A 54 160.59 131.26 36.56
CA ALA A 54 160.18 130.11 35.75
C ALA A 54 159.82 128.90 36.62
N ALA A 55 160.48 128.71 37.77
CA ALA A 55 160.20 127.61 38.69
C ALA A 55 158.92 127.85 39.52
N MET A 56 158.65 129.09 39.93
CA MET A 56 157.44 129.42 40.70
C MET A 56 156.14 129.27 39.90
N LYS A 57 156.16 129.58 38.61
CA LYS A 57 154.99 129.37 37.75
C LYS A 57 154.65 127.88 37.63
N LEU A 58 155.66 127.01 37.50
CA LEU A 58 155.47 125.56 37.46
C LEU A 58 154.92 125.01 38.79
N TYR A 59 155.36 125.57 39.93
CA TYR A 59 154.88 125.16 41.25
C TYR A 59 153.39 125.46 41.47
N ASN A 60 152.93 126.65 41.08
CA ASN A 60 151.52 127.04 41.26
C ASN A 60 150.56 126.20 40.41
N ASP A 61 150.96 125.83 39.20
CA ASP A 61 150.17 124.97 38.31
C ASP A 61 150.10 123.52 38.82
N PHE A 62 151.19 123.01 39.41
CA PHE A 62 151.21 121.69 40.04
C PHE A 62 150.40 121.64 41.35
N SER A 63 150.58 122.66 42.19
CA SER A 63 149.93 122.84 43.49
C SER A 63 148.40 122.75 43.38
N THR A 64 147.82 123.46 42.43
CA THR A 64 146.35 123.52 42.25
C THR A 64 145.74 122.16 41.85
N ASN A 65 146.46 121.35 41.06
CA ASN A 65 146.00 120.02 40.67
C ASN A 65 146.17 118.98 41.78
N TYR A 66 147.22 119.11 42.59
CA TYR A 66 147.49 118.18 43.69
C TYR A 66 146.47 118.33 44.83
N ASP A 67 146.07 119.56 45.15
CA ASP A 67 145.06 119.84 46.19
C ASP A 67 143.66 119.32 45.81
N ALA A 68 143.31 119.37 44.52
CA ALA A 68 142.09 118.75 43.99
C ALA A 68 142.09 117.21 44.05
N TYR A 69 143.28 116.58 44.08
CA TYR A 69 143.42 115.12 44.18
C TYR A 69 143.32 114.61 45.63
N LEU A 70 143.95 115.31 46.58
CA LEU A 70 143.86 114.98 48.01
C LEU A 70 142.43 115.05 48.54
N ALA A 71 141.60 115.95 48.00
CA ALA A 71 140.18 116.07 48.35
C ALA A 71 139.34 114.81 47.99
N LYS A 72 139.84 113.93 47.10
CA LYS A 72 139.12 112.71 46.67
C LYS A 72 139.54 111.43 47.38
N MET A 73 140.68 111.40 48.08
CA MET A 73 141.19 110.19 48.74
C MET A 73 140.31 109.62 49.87
N PRO A 74 139.65 110.42 50.74
CA PRO A 74 138.88 109.88 51.86
C PRO A 74 137.73 108.95 51.42
N ALA A 75 137.05 109.30 50.32
CA ALA A 75 135.93 108.50 49.78
C ALA A 75 136.39 107.16 49.17
N PHE A 76 137.62 107.09 48.65
CA PHE A 76 138.15 105.86 48.05
C PHE A 76 138.51 104.81 49.11
N ILE A 77 139.02 105.25 50.26
CA ILE A 77 139.40 104.37 51.38
C ILE A 77 138.16 103.80 52.08
N GLU A 78 137.09 104.59 52.17
CA GLU A 78 135.82 104.13 52.75
C GLU A 78 135.17 103.02 51.92
N LEU A 79 135.25 103.09 50.58
CA LEU A 79 134.79 102.03 49.68
C LEU A 79 135.61 100.73 49.82
N ALA A 80 136.92 100.84 50.04
CA ALA A 80 137.81 99.69 50.22
C ALA A 80 137.49 98.91 51.51
N ASN A 81 137.21 99.61 52.60
CA ASN A 81 136.88 98.99 53.89
C ASN A 81 135.50 98.28 53.87
N ASP A 82 134.50 98.84 53.19
CA ASP A 82 133.18 98.17 53.01
C ASP A 82 133.28 96.87 52.19
N THR A 83 134.21 96.84 51.22
CA THR A 83 134.41 95.67 50.35
C THR A 83 135.07 94.51 51.10
N ILE A 84 136.01 94.80 52.02
CA ILE A 84 136.71 93.77 52.82
C ILE A 84 135.76 93.13 53.85
N ALA A 85 134.90 93.91 54.49
CA ALA A 85 133.90 93.38 55.42
C ALA A 85 132.92 92.41 54.75
N LYS A 86 132.52 92.68 53.49
CA LYS A 86 131.64 91.78 52.71
C LYS A 86 132.30 90.45 52.35
N LEU A 87 133.61 90.41 52.10
CA LEU A 87 134.32 89.17 51.74
C LEU A 87 134.46 88.19 52.92
N ILE A 88 134.58 88.69 54.15
CA ILE A 88 134.65 87.86 55.35
C ILE A 88 133.30 87.18 55.65
N VAL A 89 132.19 87.87 55.41
CA VAL A 89 130.84 87.29 55.52
C VAL A 89 130.61 86.19 54.48
N MET A 90 131.03 86.40 53.22
CA MET A 90 130.93 85.40 52.16
C MET A 90 131.73 84.12 52.45
N GLY A 91 132.86 84.21 53.15
CA GLY A 91 133.70 83.05 53.49
C GLY A 91 133.08 82.12 54.54
N ASN A 92 132.41 82.68 55.56
CA ASN A 92 131.73 81.90 56.59
C ASN A 92 130.39 81.32 56.08
N GLU A 93 129.64 82.04 55.25
CA GLU A 93 128.39 81.54 54.63
C GLU A 93 128.63 80.36 53.66
N GLY A 94 129.79 80.31 53.00
CA GLY A 94 130.14 79.22 52.07
C GLY A 94 130.33 77.85 52.74
N SER A 95 130.81 77.79 53.98
CA SER A 95 131.01 76.52 54.72
C SER A 95 129.71 75.95 55.27
N ASP A 96 128.76 76.80 55.66
CA ASP A 96 127.42 76.38 56.12
C ASP A 96 126.53 75.93 54.95
N SER A 97 126.71 76.52 53.76
CA SER A 97 125.92 76.19 52.56
C SER A 97 126.20 74.78 51.98
N ALA A 98 127.44 74.28 52.08
CA ALA A 98 127.80 72.95 51.56
C ALA A 98 127.23 71.78 52.42
N THR A 99 127.15 71.99 53.73
CA THR A 99 126.59 71.00 54.68
C THR A 99 125.07 70.93 54.56
N ASN A 100 124.42 72.08 54.39
CA ASN A 100 122.96 72.18 54.18
C ASN A 100 122.52 71.60 52.82
N ALA A 101 123.28 71.82 51.73
CA ALA A 101 122.96 71.28 50.41
C ALA A 101 122.99 69.74 50.34
N SER A 102 123.79 69.08 51.19
CA SER A 102 123.90 67.62 51.26
C SER A 102 122.70 66.97 51.98
N VAL A 103 122.18 67.63 53.02
CA VAL A 103 120.95 67.22 53.73
C VAL A 103 119.72 67.47 52.86
N GLU A 104 119.65 68.62 52.17
CA GLU A 104 118.53 68.98 51.29
C GLU A 104 118.37 68.01 50.10
N SER A 105 119.48 67.45 49.60
CA SER A 105 119.45 66.46 48.51
C SER A 105 118.90 65.10 48.95
N ALA A 106 119.16 64.66 50.19
CA ALA A 106 118.60 63.44 50.77
C ALA A 106 117.08 63.59 51.04
N GLU A 107 116.63 64.76 51.50
CA GLU A 107 115.21 65.05 51.69
C GLU A 107 114.43 65.13 50.37
N LYS A 108 115.00 65.74 49.31
CA LYS A 108 114.37 65.78 47.98
C LYS A 108 114.22 64.36 47.38
N ALA A 109 115.21 63.48 47.54
CA ALA A 109 115.11 62.10 47.05
C ALA A 109 114.02 61.30 47.76
N PHE A 110 113.89 61.45 49.09
CA PHE A 110 112.82 60.82 49.86
C PHE A 110 111.42 61.33 49.45
N ASN A 111 111.25 62.64 49.25
CA ASN A 111 109.99 63.24 48.83
C ASN A 111 109.56 62.86 47.40
N VAL A 112 110.51 62.66 46.47
CA VAL A 112 110.20 62.20 45.11
C VAL A 112 109.71 60.75 45.11
N ILE A 113 110.34 59.85 45.87
CA ILE A 113 109.90 58.44 45.99
C ILE A 113 108.51 58.38 46.64
N LEU A 114 108.29 59.12 47.73
CA LEU A 114 106.98 59.23 48.38
C LEU A 114 105.92 59.78 47.43
N GLY A 115 106.25 60.78 46.61
CA GLY A 115 105.37 61.34 45.59
C GLY A 115 104.97 60.34 44.50
N VAL A 116 105.92 59.55 43.98
CA VAL A 116 105.63 58.52 42.98
C VAL A 116 104.77 57.39 43.56
N THR A 117 105.02 56.96 44.81
CA THR A 117 104.19 55.97 45.49
C THR A 117 102.77 56.49 45.75
N ILE A 118 102.62 57.75 46.16
CA ILE A 118 101.31 58.38 46.34
C ILE A 118 100.58 58.48 45.00
N VAL A 119 101.24 58.89 43.91
CA VAL A 119 100.61 58.97 42.59
C VAL A 119 100.22 57.59 42.06
N ALA A 120 101.05 56.57 42.23
CA ALA A 120 100.71 55.19 41.87
C ALA A 120 99.53 54.65 42.70
N PHE A 121 99.48 54.96 43.99
CA PHE A 121 98.38 54.59 44.89
C PHE A 121 97.08 55.33 44.53
N LEU A 122 97.18 56.63 44.20
CA LEU A 122 96.06 57.43 43.71
C LEU A 122 95.56 56.95 42.34
N MET A 123 96.45 56.52 41.45
CA MET A 123 96.09 55.99 40.13
C MET A 123 95.46 54.60 40.25
N ALA A 124 95.94 53.75 41.16
CA ALA A 124 95.30 52.49 41.50
C ALA A 124 93.91 52.70 42.14
N MET A 125 93.76 53.67 43.05
CA MET A 125 92.46 54.06 43.59
C MET A 125 91.53 54.67 42.53
N PHE A 126 92.07 55.43 41.58
CA PHE A 126 91.30 56.00 40.47
C PHE A 126 90.80 54.92 39.50
N ILE A 127 91.65 53.95 39.14
CA ILE A 127 91.26 52.80 38.32
C ILE A 127 90.27 51.90 39.07
N ALA A 128 90.51 51.63 40.36
CA ALA A 128 89.57 50.88 41.20
C ALA A 128 88.22 51.60 41.34
N PHE A 129 88.23 52.93 41.48
CA PHE A 129 87.02 53.75 41.51
C PHE A 129 86.25 53.68 40.18
N PHE A 130 86.94 53.72 39.04
CA PHE A 130 86.31 53.58 37.72
C PHE A 130 85.73 52.18 37.49
N ILE A 131 86.46 51.11 37.81
CA ILE A 131 85.97 49.73 37.69
C ILE A 131 84.78 49.48 38.65
N ALA A 132 84.86 49.96 39.90
CA ALA A 132 83.74 49.91 40.83
C ALA A 132 82.53 50.68 40.29
N SER A 133 82.72 51.83 39.63
CA SER A 133 81.61 52.61 39.09
C SER A 133 80.96 51.99 37.84
N ILE A 134 81.74 51.29 37.01
CA ILE A 134 81.28 50.69 35.73
C ILE A 134 80.64 49.31 35.95
N ILE A 135 81.10 48.53 36.94
CA ILE A 135 80.59 47.18 37.21
C ILE A 135 79.64 47.15 38.42
N SER A 136 80.01 47.76 39.55
CA SER A 136 79.21 47.61 40.78
C SER A 136 77.87 48.35 40.72
N ARG A 137 77.79 49.51 40.04
CA ARG A 137 76.54 50.27 39.94
C ARG A 137 75.47 49.55 39.09
N PRO A 138 75.77 49.02 37.88
CA PRO A 138 74.80 48.23 37.13
C PRO A 138 74.37 46.95 37.87
N ILE A 139 75.31 46.22 38.47
CA ILE A 139 74.99 45.00 39.25
C ILE A 139 74.10 45.32 40.46
N GLN A 140 74.34 46.43 41.18
CA GLN A 140 73.48 46.84 42.28
C GLN A 140 72.06 47.21 41.82
N LYS A 141 71.92 47.85 40.65
CA LYS A 141 70.59 48.13 40.07
C LYS A 141 69.85 46.83 39.73
N MET A 142 70.55 45.87 39.15
CA MET A 142 70.00 44.54 38.86
C MET A 142 69.60 43.80 40.14
N ASN A 143 70.45 43.84 41.17
CA ASN A 143 70.15 43.22 42.46
C ASN A 143 68.94 43.87 43.14
N THR A 144 68.82 45.21 43.06
CA THR A 144 67.67 45.93 43.63
C THR A 144 66.38 45.54 42.92
N ALA A 145 66.40 45.50 41.57
CA ALA A 145 65.25 45.05 40.80
C ALA A 145 64.89 43.59 41.09
N ALA A 146 65.89 42.72 41.24
CA ALA A 146 65.69 41.33 41.62
C ALA A 146 65.05 41.19 43.01
N MET A 147 65.47 42.01 43.97
CA MET A 147 64.86 42.05 45.30
C MET A 147 63.41 42.55 45.26
N LEU A 148 63.09 43.53 44.41
CA LEU A 148 61.71 44.00 44.21
C LEU A 148 60.82 42.89 43.64
N ILE A 149 61.29 42.22 42.59
CA ILE A 149 60.59 41.07 41.98
C ILE A 149 60.45 39.91 42.97
N ALA A 150 61.50 39.60 43.74
CA ALA A 150 61.44 38.57 44.78
C ALA A 150 60.49 38.95 45.92
N GLY A 151 60.30 40.24 46.17
CA GLY A 151 59.29 40.79 47.08
C GLY A 151 57.87 40.81 46.50
N GLY A 152 57.68 40.34 45.26
CA GLY A 152 56.39 40.31 44.56
C GLY A 152 56.00 41.62 43.87
N ASP A 153 56.85 42.65 43.92
CA ASP A 153 56.61 43.91 43.21
C ASP A 153 57.19 43.82 41.78
N LEU A 154 56.30 43.51 40.83
CA LEU A 154 56.60 43.48 39.41
C LEU A 154 56.33 44.81 38.71
N THR A 155 56.01 45.90 39.43
CA THR A 155 55.61 47.19 38.82
C THR A 155 56.77 48.12 38.48
N SER A 156 57.98 47.77 38.92
CA SER A 156 59.18 48.56 38.71
C SER A 156 59.44 48.88 37.24
N GLU A 157 59.98 50.08 36.96
CA GLU A 157 60.39 50.50 35.61
C GLU A 157 61.45 49.55 35.01
N LYS A 158 61.48 49.45 33.68
CA LYS A 158 62.44 48.60 32.97
C LYS A 158 63.87 49.00 33.33
N ILE A 159 64.73 48.01 33.59
CA ILE A 159 66.15 48.23 33.84
C ILE A 159 66.80 48.62 32.52
N VAL A 160 67.17 49.90 32.36
CA VAL A 160 67.87 50.38 31.16
C VAL A 160 69.36 50.57 31.46
N LEU A 161 70.19 49.68 30.90
CA LEU A 161 71.64 49.82 30.89
C LEU A 161 72.10 50.22 29.48
N LYS A 162 72.99 51.21 29.37
CA LYS A 162 73.59 51.62 28.09
C LYS A 162 74.79 50.76 27.69
N ASN A 163 75.15 49.80 28.52
CA ASN A 163 76.24 48.87 28.28
C ASN A 163 75.93 47.96 27.08
N LYS A 164 76.93 47.71 26.23
CA LYS A 164 76.86 46.76 25.11
C LYS A 164 77.59 45.45 25.42
N ASP A 165 77.75 45.16 26.71
CA ASP A 165 78.43 43.99 27.26
C ASP A 165 77.39 43.01 27.87
N GLU A 166 77.86 41.98 28.56
CA GLU A 166 77.03 40.94 29.18
C GLU A 166 76.04 41.50 30.21
N LEU A 167 76.35 42.62 30.86
CA LEU A 167 75.45 43.25 31.84
C LEU A 167 74.24 43.89 31.13
N GLY A 168 74.43 44.44 29.92
CA GLY A 168 73.33 44.94 29.10
C GLY A 168 72.36 43.83 28.70
N THR A 169 72.88 42.73 28.15
CA THR A 169 72.07 41.55 27.77
C THR A 169 71.36 40.93 28.97
N LEU A 170 72.01 40.90 30.15
CA LEU A 170 71.41 40.39 31.37
C LEU A 170 70.23 41.27 31.82
N ALA A 171 70.33 42.60 31.73
CA ALA A 171 69.23 43.50 32.05
C ALA A 171 68.02 43.31 31.11
N ASP A 172 68.25 43.13 29.80
CA ASP A 172 67.18 42.85 28.84
C ASP A 172 66.48 41.51 29.11
N SER A 173 67.26 40.47 29.44
CA SER A 173 66.72 39.17 29.84
C SER A 173 65.88 39.26 31.12
N PHE A 174 66.34 40.06 32.09
CA PHE A 174 65.64 40.30 33.35
C PHE A 174 64.32 41.08 33.15
N ASN A 175 64.32 42.06 32.26
CA ASN A 175 63.11 42.78 31.85
C ASN A 175 62.10 41.85 31.17
N THR A 176 62.57 40.92 30.34
CA THR A 176 61.72 39.94 29.66
C THR A 176 61.09 38.97 30.67
N MET A 177 61.88 38.45 31.61
CA MET A 177 61.37 37.62 32.71
C MET A 177 60.28 38.34 33.52
N THR A 178 60.51 39.60 33.87
CA THR A 178 59.55 40.43 34.61
C THR A 178 58.25 40.63 33.83
N GLY A 179 58.34 40.84 32.51
CA GLY A 179 57.20 40.93 31.60
C GLY A 179 56.36 39.66 31.59
N ASN A 180 57.01 38.50 31.38
CA ASN A 180 56.32 37.20 31.36
C ASN A 180 55.65 36.88 32.71
N LEU A 181 56.32 37.21 33.82
CA LEU A 181 55.72 37.05 35.15
C LEU A 181 54.48 37.94 35.35
N ARG A 182 54.50 39.18 34.82
CA ARG A 182 53.34 40.07 34.88
C ARG A 182 52.16 39.56 34.05
N GLU A 183 52.41 39.08 32.83
CA GLU A 183 51.39 38.48 31.96
C GLU A 183 50.79 37.20 32.58
N MET A 184 51.62 36.38 33.22
CA MET A 184 51.15 35.19 33.94
C MET A 184 50.26 35.57 35.13
N ILE A 185 50.65 36.56 35.94
CA ILE A 185 49.82 37.06 37.06
C ILE A 185 48.48 37.62 36.55
N GLN A 186 48.49 38.38 35.45
CA GLN A 186 47.26 38.88 34.82
C GLN A 186 46.37 37.74 34.31
N SER A 187 46.95 36.72 33.68
CA SER A 187 46.20 35.55 33.21
C SER A 187 45.59 34.76 34.38
N VAL A 188 46.35 34.58 35.47
CA VAL A 188 45.85 33.95 36.70
C VAL A 188 44.72 34.77 37.32
N SER A 189 44.81 36.11 37.32
CA SER A 189 43.77 36.99 37.82
C SER A 189 42.48 36.89 36.99
N MET A 190 42.56 36.99 35.66
CA MET A 190 41.40 36.85 34.76
C MET A 190 40.75 35.46 34.89
N THR A 191 41.57 34.41 34.97
CA THR A 191 41.07 33.05 35.18
C THR A 191 40.40 32.91 36.54
N SER A 192 40.92 33.56 37.59
CA SER A 192 40.32 33.53 38.93
C SER A 192 38.97 34.27 38.98
N GLU A 193 38.84 35.39 38.27
CA GLU A 193 37.55 36.09 38.10
C GLU A 193 36.55 35.23 37.32
N GLN A 194 36.99 34.56 36.26
CA GLN A 194 36.13 33.64 35.51
C GLN A 194 35.69 32.44 36.37
N VAL A 195 36.59 31.88 37.18
CA VAL A 195 36.25 30.81 38.15
C VAL A 195 35.27 31.33 39.21
N ALA A 196 35.43 32.55 39.71
CA ALA A 196 34.50 33.15 40.66
C ALA A 196 33.10 33.36 40.04
N ALA A 197 33.03 33.92 38.83
CA ALA A 197 31.78 34.08 38.10
C ALA A 197 31.09 32.74 37.81
N SER A 198 31.84 31.73 37.35
CA SER A 198 31.31 30.38 37.14
C SER A 198 30.89 29.70 38.44
N SER A 199 31.51 30.03 39.58
CA SER A 199 31.10 29.51 40.89
C SER A 199 29.79 30.15 41.37
N GLU A 200 29.57 31.45 41.12
CA GLU A 200 28.30 32.13 41.38
C GLU A 200 27.17 31.59 40.47
N GLU A 201 27.46 31.37 39.19
CA GLU A 201 26.52 30.74 38.25
C GLU A 201 26.18 29.30 38.64
N LEU A 202 27.17 28.54 39.11
CA LEU A 202 26.96 27.19 39.64
C LEU A 202 26.12 27.21 40.92
N LEU A 203 26.31 28.20 41.81
CA LEU A 203 25.50 28.35 43.01
C LEU A 203 24.04 28.67 42.65
N ALA A 204 23.82 29.61 41.73
CA ALA A 204 22.49 29.93 41.23
C ALA A 204 21.83 28.71 40.55
N SER A 205 22.60 27.96 39.77
CA SER A 205 22.16 26.72 39.14
C SER A 205 21.84 25.63 40.17
N ALA A 206 22.64 25.51 41.24
CA ALA A 206 22.40 24.57 42.32
C ALA A 206 21.12 24.92 43.11
N GLU A 207 20.88 26.19 43.41
CA GLU A 207 19.63 26.66 44.05
C GLU A 207 18.41 26.44 43.15
N GLN A 208 18.55 26.65 41.84
CA GLN A 208 17.50 26.33 40.87
C GLN A 208 17.26 24.81 40.83
N ASN A 209 18.31 24.00 40.90
CA ASN A 209 18.20 22.55 40.88
C ASN A 209 17.56 22.00 42.17
N THR A 210 17.79 22.64 43.31
CA THR A 210 17.09 22.32 44.58
C THR A 210 15.60 22.65 44.48
N ARG A 211 15.23 23.85 44.01
CA ARG A 211 13.82 24.21 43.80
C ARG A 211 13.13 23.30 42.77
N ALA A 212 13.83 22.98 41.68
CA ALA A 212 13.35 22.01 40.71
C ALA A 212 13.16 20.62 41.33
N SER A 213 14.07 20.17 42.20
CA SER A 213 13.93 18.89 42.92
C SER A 213 12.77 18.87 43.91
N GLU A 214 12.48 20.01 44.56
CA GLU A 214 11.30 20.16 45.42
C GLU A 214 10.00 20.11 44.61
N GLN A 215 9.95 20.82 43.48
CA GLN A 215 8.82 20.72 42.54
C GLN A 215 8.68 19.32 41.94
N ILE A 216 9.79 18.64 41.65
CA ILE A 216 9.77 17.23 41.22
C ILE A 216 9.17 16.35 42.31
N SER A 217 9.49 16.58 43.59
CA SER A 217 8.90 15.79 44.68
C SER A 217 7.40 16.03 44.84
N GLU A 218 6.96 17.29 44.74
CA GLU A 218 5.53 17.65 44.79
C GLU A 218 4.75 17.06 43.60
N THR A 219 5.31 17.16 42.40
CA THR A 219 4.71 16.56 41.20
C THR A 219 4.75 15.04 41.21
N VAL A 220 5.76 14.41 41.83
CA VAL A 220 5.80 12.95 42.05
C VAL A 220 4.71 12.50 43.03
N GLU A 221 4.39 13.30 44.05
CA GLU A 221 3.32 12.99 45.00
C GLU A 221 1.92 13.19 44.38
N GLU A 222 1.71 14.26 43.61
CA GLU A 222 0.52 14.43 42.77
C GLU A 222 0.39 13.32 41.73
N LEU A 223 1.51 12.93 41.10
CA LEU A 223 1.56 11.82 40.15
C LEU A 223 1.19 10.51 40.84
N ALA A 224 1.65 10.24 42.06
CA ALA A 224 1.30 9.03 42.79
C ALA A 224 -0.21 8.94 43.09
N VAL A 225 -0.83 10.07 43.48
CA VAL A 225 -2.29 10.16 43.67
C VAL A 225 -3.03 9.97 42.33
N GLY A 226 -2.59 10.67 41.28
CA GLY A 226 -3.15 10.53 39.93
C GLY A 226 -3.00 9.12 39.37
N THR A 227 -1.87 8.45 39.65
CA THR A 227 -1.62 7.06 39.23
C THR A 227 -2.56 6.10 39.97
N SER A 228 -2.86 6.35 41.24
CA SER A 228 -3.85 5.58 42.01
C SER A 228 -5.26 5.75 41.45
N ASP A 229 -5.66 6.99 41.12
CA ASP A 229 -6.95 7.26 40.48
C ASP A 229 -7.02 6.62 39.08
N GLN A 230 -5.90 6.61 38.35
CA GLN A 230 -5.77 5.97 37.05
C GLN A 230 -5.88 4.44 37.16
N VAL A 231 -5.33 3.81 38.20
CA VAL A 231 -5.52 2.37 38.47
C VAL A 231 -6.99 2.06 38.75
N ASP A 232 -7.70 2.89 39.52
CA ASP A 232 -9.12 2.71 39.80
C ASP A 232 -10.00 2.93 38.56
N MET A 233 -9.67 3.93 37.74
CA MET A 233 -10.27 4.15 36.43
C MET A 233 -10.06 2.95 35.51
N VAL A 234 -8.83 2.44 35.40
CA VAL A 234 -8.48 1.26 34.59
C VAL A 234 -9.25 0.03 35.08
N LYS A 235 -9.46 -0.12 36.39
CA LYS A 235 -10.24 -1.23 36.96
C LYS A 235 -11.71 -1.15 36.57
N ARG A 236 -12.32 0.04 36.59
CA ARG A 236 -13.70 0.25 36.13
C ARG A 236 -13.83 0.05 34.62
N SER A 237 -12.87 0.55 33.84
CA SER A 237 -12.82 0.32 32.38
C SER A 237 -12.65 -1.15 32.04
N SER A 238 -11.80 -1.89 32.77
CA SER A 238 -11.64 -3.34 32.61
C SER A 238 -12.94 -4.10 32.93
N GLN A 239 -13.67 -3.68 33.96
CA GLN A 239 -14.97 -4.27 34.29
C GLN A 239 -16.01 -3.97 33.20
N ALA A 240 -16.07 -2.74 32.69
CA ALA A 240 -16.94 -2.38 31.57
C ALA A 240 -16.58 -3.12 30.28
N MET A 241 -15.28 -3.32 29.99
CA MET A 241 -14.81 -4.14 28.87
C MET A 241 -15.19 -5.61 29.04
N SER A 242 -15.14 -6.14 30.26
CA SER A 242 -15.58 -7.52 30.52
C SER A 242 -17.08 -7.70 30.29
N GLU A 243 -17.90 -6.72 30.68
CA GLU A 243 -19.34 -6.73 30.41
C GLU A 243 -19.63 -6.57 28.90
N MET A 244 -18.82 -5.76 28.20
CA MET A 244 -18.90 -5.58 26.75
C MET A 244 -18.48 -6.83 25.97
N ALA A 245 -17.44 -7.53 26.40
CA ALA A 245 -16.99 -8.78 25.80
C ALA A 245 -18.07 -9.88 25.93
N LEU A 246 -18.70 -9.99 27.11
CA LEU A 246 -19.84 -10.89 27.31
C LEU A 246 -21.04 -10.51 26.42
N GLY A 247 -21.32 -9.21 26.28
CA GLY A 247 -22.36 -8.71 25.37
C GLY A 247 -22.07 -9.01 23.90
N SER A 248 -20.81 -8.85 23.48
CA SER A 248 -20.35 -9.16 22.12
C SER A 248 -20.44 -10.66 21.81
N GLU A 249 -20.05 -11.53 22.74
CA GLU A 249 -20.20 -12.99 22.58
C GLU A 249 -21.68 -13.37 22.40
N GLN A 250 -22.56 -12.74 23.17
CA GLN A 250 -24.01 -12.95 23.07
C GLN A 250 -24.60 -12.45 21.75
N ILE A 251 -24.14 -11.29 21.25
CA ILE A 251 -24.56 -10.75 19.96
C ILE A 251 -24.09 -11.64 18.82
N ALA A 252 -22.86 -12.17 18.89
CA ALA A 252 -22.33 -13.10 17.89
C ALA A 252 -23.13 -14.43 17.84
N GLU A 253 -23.48 -15.00 19.01
CA GLU A 253 -24.32 -16.20 19.07
C GLU A 253 -25.73 -15.96 18.50
N LEU A 254 -26.34 -14.82 18.84
CA LEU A 254 -27.64 -14.42 18.30
C LEU A 254 -27.59 -14.16 16.79
N ALA A 255 -26.54 -13.51 16.30
CA ALA A 255 -26.34 -13.24 14.88
C ALA A 255 -26.21 -14.56 14.09
N GLN A 256 -25.45 -15.53 14.60
CA GLN A 256 -25.33 -16.85 13.98
C GLN A 256 -26.68 -17.59 13.95
N SER A 257 -27.46 -17.51 15.04
CA SER A 257 -28.79 -18.12 15.12
C SER A 257 -29.79 -17.50 14.14
N VAL A 258 -29.80 -16.17 14.01
CA VAL A 258 -30.65 -15.45 13.06
C VAL A 258 -30.21 -15.72 11.62
N SER A 259 -28.90 -15.85 11.35
CA SER A 259 -28.36 -16.24 10.03
C SER A 259 -28.91 -17.59 9.56
N VAL A 260 -28.85 -18.61 10.43
CA VAL A 260 -29.42 -19.94 10.13
C VAL A 260 -30.92 -19.85 9.87
N SER A 261 -31.65 -19.11 10.72
CA SER A 261 -33.10 -18.93 10.58
C SER A 261 -33.47 -18.19 9.29
N ALA A 262 -32.66 -17.23 8.85
CA ALA A 262 -32.85 -16.51 7.59
C ALA A 262 -32.64 -17.45 6.39
N VAL A 263 -31.58 -18.28 6.40
CA VAL A 263 -31.37 -19.28 5.33
C VAL A 263 -32.55 -20.26 5.23
N ASP A 264 -33.06 -20.73 6.37
CA ASP A 264 -34.23 -21.62 6.40
C ASP A 264 -35.51 -20.94 5.87
N ALA A 265 -35.73 -19.68 6.24
CA ALA A 265 -36.86 -18.89 5.73
C ALA A 265 -36.76 -18.61 4.21
N ALA A 266 -35.55 -18.42 3.68
CA ALA A 266 -35.30 -18.24 2.25
C ALA A 266 -35.62 -19.54 1.49
N ASN A 267 -35.17 -20.69 2.01
CA ASN A 267 -35.47 -22.00 1.43
C ASN A 267 -36.98 -22.30 1.43
N GLN A 268 -37.67 -22.05 2.54
CA GLN A 268 -39.13 -22.23 2.63
C GLN A 268 -39.90 -21.29 1.70
N SER A 269 -39.41 -20.06 1.52
CA SER A 269 -40.03 -19.10 0.58
C SER A 269 -39.81 -19.51 -0.87
N ALA A 270 -38.64 -20.06 -1.21
CA ALA A 270 -38.37 -20.62 -2.52
C ALA A 270 -39.25 -21.84 -2.82
N GLU A 271 -39.42 -22.75 -1.85
CA GLU A 271 -40.33 -23.89 -1.95
C GLU A 271 -41.80 -23.45 -2.08
N GLY A 272 -42.22 -22.46 -1.27
CA GLY A 272 -43.55 -21.85 -1.37
C GLY A 272 -43.81 -21.22 -2.74
N ASN A 273 -42.83 -20.52 -3.31
CA ASN A 273 -42.93 -19.97 -4.65
C ASN A 273 -43.09 -21.08 -5.71
N MET A 274 -42.34 -22.19 -5.59
CA MET A 274 -42.49 -23.34 -6.49
C MET A 274 -43.90 -23.95 -6.43
N ILE A 275 -44.47 -24.11 -5.24
CA ILE A 275 -45.85 -24.62 -5.06
C ILE A 275 -46.87 -23.67 -5.69
N ILE A 276 -46.68 -22.36 -5.56
CA ILE A 276 -47.55 -21.38 -6.21
C ILE A 276 -47.42 -21.42 -7.73
N GLN A 277 -46.22 -21.57 -8.30
CA GLN A 277 -46.06 -21.73 -9.74
C GLN A 277 -46.80 -22.97 -10.27
N GLN A 278 -46.77 -24.08 -9.52
CA GLN A 278 -47.59 -25.26 -9.85
C GLN A 278 -49.09 -24.97 -9.75
N ALA A 279 -49.53 -24.18 -8.77
CA ALA A 279 -50.92 -23.75 -8.66
C ALA A 279 -51.36 -22.85 -9.83
N VAL A 280 -50.49 -21.97 -10.32
CA VAL A 280 -50.74 -21.16 -11.53
C VAL A 280 -50.92 -22.06 -12.75
N GLU A 281 -50.04 -23.05 -12.95
CA GLU A 281 -50.17 -24.02 -14.06
C GLU A 281 -51.49 -24.81 -13.96
N GLN A 282 -51.83 -25.29 -12.76
CA GLN A 282 -53.06 -26.04 -12.53
C GLN A 282 -54.30 -25.19 -12.80
N MET A 283 -54.30 -23.92 -12.37
CA MET A 283 -55.38 -22.98 -12.66
C MET A 283 -55.50 -22.66 -14.16
N GLY A 284 -54.38 -22.61 -14.88
CA GLY A 284 -54.37 -22.55 -16.35
C GLY A 284 -55.06 -23.74 -17.00
N SER A 285 -54.87 -24.95 -16.45
CA SER A 285 -55.56 -26.17 -16.90
C SER A 285 -57.06 -26.15 -16.60
N VAL A 286 -57.47 -25.64 -15.44
CA VAL A 286 -58.88 -25.44 -15.07
C VAL A 286 -59.55 -24.46 -16.03
N ARG A 287 -58.89 -23.34 -16.35
CA ARG A 287 -59.36 -22.35 -17.33
C ARG A 287 -59.61 -23.00 -18.70
N ASN A 288 -58.66 -23.81 -19.18
CA ASN A 288 -58.81 -24.52 -20.46
C ASN A 288 -59.98 -25.53 -20.41
N SER A 289 -60.15 -26.24 -19.29
CA SER A 289 -61.25 -27.19 -19.10
C SER A 289 -62.62 -26.51 -19.11
N ILE A 290 -62.73 -25.32 -18.51
CA ILE A 290 -63.95 -24.49 -18.55
C ILE A 290 -64.21 -23.97 -19.97
N ALA A 291 -63.17 -23.59 -20.72
CA ALA A 291 -63.31 -23.19 -22.12
C ALA A 291 -63.89 -24.34 -22.98
N SER A 292 -63.37 -25.57 -22.83
CA SER A 292 -63.93 -26.75 -23.51
C SER A 292 -65.36 -27.08 -23.06
N LEU A 293 -65.66 -26.92 -21.77
CA LEU A 293 -67.03 -27.11 -21.26
C LEU A 293 -67.99 -26.07 -21.86
N THR A 294 -67.53 -24.83 -22.03
CA THR A 294 -68.30 -23.76 -22.68
C THR A 294 -68.65 -24.15 -24.12
N GLU A 295 -67.70 -24.68 -24.88
CA GLU A 295 -67.92 -25.14 -26.25
C GLU A 295 -68.93 -26.30 -26.31
N LEU A 296 -68.78 -27.31 -25.45
CA LEU A 296 -69.68 -28.46 -25.40
C LEU A 296 -71.12 -28.09 -25.04
N VAL A 297 -71.31 -27.22 -24.04
CA VAL A 297 -72.66 -26.79 -23.61
C VAL A 297 -73.29 -25.89 -24.68
N THR A 298 -72.51 -25.03 -25.33
CA THR A 298 -72.99 -24.22 -26.46
C THR A 298 -73.46 -25.12 -27.61
N GLY A 299 -72.66 -26.13 -27.97
CA GLY A 299 -73.03 -27.10 -29.00
C GLY A 299 -74.25 -27.97 -28.62
N LEU A 300 -74.45 -28.26 -27.33
CA LEU A 300 -75.66 -28.94 -26.85
C LEU A 300 -76.91 -28.05 -27.02
N GLY A 301 -76.77 -26.73 -26.80
CA GLY A 301 -77.82 -25.75 -27.05
C GLY A 301 -78.23 -25.72 -28.52
N GLU A 302 -77.25 -25.68 -29.43
CA GLU A 302 -77.49 -25.70 -30.88
C GLU A 302 -78.20 -26.99 -31.33
N ARG A 303 -77.75 -28.15 -30.86
CA ARG A 303 -78.38 -29.45 -31.17
C ARG A 303 -79.80 -29.54 -30.61
N SER A 304 -80.05 -28.98 -29.43
CA SER A 304 -81.40 -28.94 -28.85
C SER A 304 -82.33 -28.04 -29.67
N ALA A 305 -81.83 -26.92 -30.22
CA ALA A 305 -82.57 -26.09 -31.18
C ALA A 305 -82.90 -26.82 -32.48
N GLU A 306 -81.98 -27.63 -32.99
CA GLU A 306 -82.20 -28.47 -34.17
C GLU A 306 -83.29 -29.53 -33.92
N ILE A 307 -83.27 -30.22 -32.77
CA ILE A 307 -84.32 -31.18 -32.39
C ILE A 307 -85.68 -30.48 -32.28
N GLY A 308 -85.73 -29.26 -31.73
CA GLY A 308 -86.94 -28.46 -31.68
C GLY A 308 -87.55 -28.27 -33.08
N THR A 309 -86.73 -27.90 -34.06
CA THR A 309 -87.13 -27.73 -35.46
C THR A 309 -87.65 -29.04 -36.06
N ILE A 310 -86.98 -30.16 -35.80
CA ILE A 310 -87.41 -31.50 -36.28
C ILE A 310 -88.78 -31.87 -35.69
N THR A 311 -89.00 -31.63 -34.40
CA THR A 311 -90.28 -31.95 -33.75
C THR A 311 -91.44 -31.11 -34.29
N GLU A 312 -91.19 -29.86 -34.65
CA GLU A 312 -92.16 -29.00 -35.32
C GLU A 312 -92.55 -29.56 -36.69
N VAL A 313 -91.56 -30.00 -37.48
CA VAL A 313 -91.81 -30.67 -38.77
C VAL A 313 -92.63 -31.95 -38.59
N ILE A 314 -92.32 -32.79 -37.59
CA ILE A 314 -93.08 -34.01 -37.30
C ILE A 314 -94.52 -33.66 -36.91
N ASN A 315 -94.73 -32.65 -36.08
CA ASN A 315 -96.07 -32.21 -35.69
C ASN A 315 -96.86 -31.67 -36.89
N ASN A 316 -96.20 -30.96 -37.81
CA ASN A 316 -96.78 -30.50 -39.06
C ASN A 316 -97.19 -31.67 -39.97
N ILE A 317 -96.32 -32.67 -40.15
CA ILE A 317 -96.59 -33.88 -40.93
C ILE A 317 -97.75 -34.67 -40.30
N ALA A 318 -97.76 -34.82 -38.98
CA ALA A 318 -98.82 -35.50 -38.25
C ALA A 318 -100.17 -34.78 -38.43
N ARG A 319 -100.22 -33.45 -38.32
CA ARG A 319 -101.43 -32.66 -38.62
C ARG A 319 -101.89 -32.82 -40.06
N GLN A 320 -100.97 -32.78 -41.03
CA GLN A 320 -101.29 -32.95 -42.44
C GLN A 320 -101.80 -34.37 -42.75
N THR A 321 -101.19 -35.39 -42.13
CA THR A 321 -101.59 -36.79 -42.25
C THR A 321 -102.96 -37.03 -41.64
N ASN A 322 -103.26 -36.40 -40.49
CA ASN A 322 -104.59 -36.42 -39.87
C ASN A 322 -105.66 -35.82 -40.82
N LEU A 323 -105.33 -34.72 -41.50
CA LEU A 323 -106.20 -34.06 -42.48
C LEU A 323 -106.42 -34.91 -43.75
N LEU A 324 -105.37 -35.55 -44.26
CA LEU A 324 -105.45 -36.49 -45.39
C LEU A 324 -106.27 -37.74 -45.01
N ALA A 325 -106.06 -38.28 -43.81
CA ALA A 325 -106.81 -39.41 -43.30
C ALA A 325 -108.29 -39.07 -43.08
N LEU A 326 -108.61 -37.86 -42.63
CA LEU A 326 -109.98 -37.35 -42.54
C LEU A 326 -110.65 -37.27 -43.93
N ASN A 327 -109.95 -36.71 -44.92
CA ASN A 327 -110.45 -36.66 -46.30
C ASN A 327 -110.67 -38.07 -46.89
N ALA A 328 -109.75 -39.00 -46.62
CA ALA A 328 -109.89 -40.40 -47.02
C ALA A 328 -111.06 -41.11 -46.31
N ALA A 329 -111.30 -40.82 -45.03
CA ALA A 329 -112.43 -41.35 -44.28
C ALA A 329 -113.78 -40.81 -44.80
N ILE A 330 -113.83 -39.53 -45.19
CA ILE A 330 -115.01 -38.92 -45.83
C ILE A 330 -115.30 -39.58 -47.18
N GLU A 331 -114.28 -39.79 -48.02
CA GLU A 331 -114.48 -40.40 -49.34
C GLU A 331 -114.82 -41.90 -49.24
N ALA A 332 -114.28 -42.59 -48.24
CA ALA A 332 -114.68 -43.96 -47.89
C ALA A 332 -116.15 -44.05 -47.42
N ALA A 333 -116.64 -43.06 -46.67
CA ALA A 333 -118.06 -42.96 -46.29
C ALA A 333 -118.97 -42.65 -47.50
N ARG A 334 -118.44 -41.93 -48.50
CA ARG A 334 -119.14 -41.57 -49.74
C ARG A 334 -119.28 -42.74 -50.73
N ALA A 335 -118.35 -43.69 -50.71
CA ALA A 335 -118.31 -44.86 -51.60
C ALA A 335 -119.26 -46.02 -51.21
N GLY A 336 -120.03 -45.90 -50.12
CA GLY A 336 -121.03 -46.92 -49.70
C GLY A 336 -120.42 -48.29 -49.35
N GLU A 337 -121.13 -49.38 -49.67
CA GLU A 337 -120.75 -50.77 -49.30
C GLU A 337 -119.35 -51.19 -49.81
N HIS A 338 -118.81 -50.56 -50.87
CA HIS A 338 -117.45 -50.84 -51.37
C HIS A 338 -116.32 -50.15 -50.59
N GLY A 339 -116.61 -49.13 -49.75
CA GLY A 339 -115.62 -48.33 -49.03
C GLY A 339 -115.29 -48.80 -47.60
N ARG A 340 -115.97 -49.85 -47.11
CA ARG A 340 -115.92 -50.29 -45.70
C ARG A 340 -114.51 -50.63 -45.20
N GLY A 341 -113.69 -51.28 -46.03
CA GLY A 341 -112.29 -51.60 -45.69
C GLY A 341 -111.38 -50.38 -45.64
N PHE A 342 -111.58 -49.42 -46.53
CA PHE A 342 -110.81 -48.16 -46.58
C PHE A 342 -111.14 -47.23 -45.40
N ALA A 343 -112.39 -47.21 -44.93
CA ALA A 343 -112.80 -46.42 -43.77
C ALA A 343 -112.08 -46.85 -42.48
N VAL A 344 -111.84 -48.16 -42.31
CA VAL A 344 -111.10 -48.71 -41.16
C VAL A 344 -109.63 -48.28 -41.20
N VAL A 345 -108.98 -48.38 -42.37
CA VAL A 345 -107.58 -47.97 -42.53
C VAL A 345 -107.42 -46.45 -42.36
N ALA A 346 -108.33 -45.64 -42.91
CA ALA A 346 -108.30 -44.19 -42.73
C ALA A 346 -108.51 -43.78 -41.26
N GLY A 347 -109.41 -44.48 -40.53
CA GLY A 347 -109.58 -44.29 -39.09
C GLY A 347 -108.30 -44.61 -38.29
N GLU A 348 -107.61 -45.69 -38.67
CA GLU A 348 -106.37 -46.10 -38.00
C GLU A 348 -105.20 -45.13 -38.28
N VAL A 349 -105.05 -44.67 -39.54
CA VAL A 349 -104.04 -43.66 -39.90
C VAL A 349 -104.32 -42.32 -39.20
N ARG A 350 -105.60 -41.94 -39.08
CA ARG A 350 -106.00 -40.73 -38.35
C ARG A 350 -105.59 -40.80 -36.88
N LYS A 351 -105.88 -41.93 -36.23
CA LYS A 351 -105.51 -42.18 -34.83
C LYS A 351 -104.00 -42.18 -34.65
N LEU A 352 -103.25 -42.83 -35.55
CA LEU A 352 -101.78 -42.85 -35.52
C LEU A 352 -101.19 -41.45 -35.69
N ALA A 353 -101.79 -40.61 -36.55
CA ALA A 353 -101.38 -39.22 -36.76
C ALA A 353 -101.70 -38.33 -35.55
N GLU A 354 -102.82 -38.53 -34.88
CA GLU A 354 -103.21 -37.83 -33.65
C GLU A 354 -102.29 -38.22 -32.47
N GLU A 355 -101.95 -39.51 -32.34
CA GLU A 355 -100.95 -40.02 -31.39
C GLU A 355 -99.54 -39.49 -31.71
N SER A 356 -99.18 -39.38 -32.99
CA SER A 356 -97.89 -38.82 -33.45
C SER A 356 -97.79 -37.32 -33.18
N SER A 357 -98.86 -36.55 -33.39
CA SER A 357 -98.93 -35.12 -33.07
C SER A 357 -98.83 -34.87 -31.58
N THR A 358 -99.54 -35.67 -30.77
CA THR A 358 -99.47 -35.60 -29.30
C THR A 358 -98.08 -35.96 -28.78
N SER A 359 -97.44 -36.97 -29.37
CA SER A 359 -96.07 -37.37 -29.00
C SER A 359 -95.05 -36.32 -29.42
N ALA A 360 -95.18 -35.75 -30.63
CA ALA A 360 -94.33 -34.66 -31.09
C ALA A 360 -94.45 -33.42 -30.19
N GLN A 361 -95.66 -33.05 -29.75
CA GLN A 361 -95.86 -31.94 -28.82
C GLN A 361 -95.19 -32.20 -27.46
N ARG A 362 -95.28 -33.42 -26.91
CA ARG A 362 -94.57 -33.77 -25.68
C ARG A 362 -93.05 -33.67 -25.84
N ILE A 363 -92.50 -34.02 -27.00
CA ILE A 363 -91.07 -33.85 -27.27
C ILE A 363 -90.74 -32.37 -27.39
N THR A 364 -91.57 -31.55 -28.04
CA THR A 364 -91.38 -30.09 -28.10
C THR A 364 -91.32 -29.48 -26.70
N ASP A 365 -92.24 -29.85 -25.79
CA ASP A 365 -92.25 -29.34 -24.41
C ASP A 365 -90.99 -29.77 -23.64
N LEU A 366 -90.52 -31.01 -23.82
CA LEU A 366 -89.26 -31.50 -23.23
C LEU A 366 -88.04 -30.79 -23.80
N VAL A 367 -88.00 -30.52 -25.10
CA VAL A 367 -86.90 -29.81 -25.75
C VAL A 367 -86.84 -28.35 -25.29
N GLN A 368 -87.98 -27.69 -25.10
CA GLN A 368 -88.01 -26.33 -24.53
C GLN A 368 -87.47 -26.31 -23.10
N LEU A 369 -87.78 -27.32 -22.29
CA LEU A 369 -87.21 -27.45 -20.95
C LEU A 369 -85.69 -27.68 -21.00
N ILE A 370 -85.21 -28.57 -21.89
CA ILE A 370 -83.78 -28.83 -22.10
C ILE A 370 -83.04 -27.57 -22.57
N GLN A 371 -83.62 -26.79 -23.48
CA GLN A 371 -83.05 -25.51 -23.93
C GLN A 371 -82.90 -24.52 -22.76
N LYS A 372 -83.95 -24.39 -21.94
CA LYS A 372 -83.91 -23.54 -20.74
C LYS A 372 -82.84 -23.99 -19.74
N ASP A 373 -82.73 -25.30 -19.49
CA ASP A 373 -81.71 -25.85 -18.60
C ASP A 373 -80.30 -25.68 -19.18
N THR A 374 -80.16 -25.75 -20.51
CA THR A 374 -78.89 -25.51 -21.22
C THR A 374 -78.48 -24.04 -21.12
N ASP A 375 -79.41 -23.10 -21.27
CA ASP A 375 -79.13 -21.67 -21.08
C ASP A 375 -78.66 -21.37 -19.65
N HIS A 376 -79.28 -22.00 -18.65
CA HIS A 376 -78.82 -21.92 -17.25
C HIS A 376 -77.40 -22.52 -17.09
N ALA A 377 -77.10 -23.63 -17.75
CA ALA A 377 -75.77 -24.24 -17.73
C ALA A 377 -74.71 -23.33 -18.39
N VAL A 378 -75.04 -22.68 -19.52
CA VAL A 378 -74.15 -21.69 -20.16
C VAL A 378 -73.83 -20.53 -19.22
N GLN A 379 -74.83 -19.99 -18.51
CA GLN A 379 -74.61 -18.92 -17.53
C GLN A 379 -73.73 -19.37 -16.36
N ALA A 380 -73.97 -20.58 -15.82
CA ALA A 380 -73.15 -21.13 -14.74
C ALA A 380 -71.68 -21.32 -15.16
N VAL A 381 -71.44 -21.82 -16.37
CA VAL A 381 -70.08 -21.97 -16.92
C VAL A 381 -69.40 -20.61 -17.11
N LYS A 382 -70.14 -19.58 -17.53
CA LYS A 382 -69.62 -18.21 -17.65
C LYS A 382 -69.19 -17.60 -16.31
N VAL A 383 -69.98 -17.82 -15.26
CA VAL A 383 -69.62 -17.41 -13.89
C VAL A 383 -68.36 -18.14 -13.44
N ASN A 384 -68.29 -19.47 -13.63
CA ASN A 384 -67.11 -20.26 -13.26
C ASN A 384 -65.85 -19.81 -14.02
N SER A 385 -65.98 -19.38 -15.29
CA SER A 385 -64.86 -18.83 -16.05
C SER A 385 -64.30 -17.55 -15.42
N ASN A 386 -65.16 -16.65 -14.96
CA ASN A 386 -64.75 -15.41 -14.31
C ASN A 386 -64.10 -15.68 -12.94
N GLU A 387 -64.67 -16.58 -12.14
CA GLU A 387 -64.11 -17.00 -10.85
C GLU A 387 -62.72 -17.65 -11.01
N THR A 388 -62.53 -18.40 -12.10
CA THR A 388 -61.24 -19.04 -12.40
C THR A 388 -60.17 -18.01 -12.79
N GLU A 389 -60.51 -16.97 -13.57
CA GLU A 389 -59.57 -15.87 -13.87
C GLU A 389 -59.21 -15.06 -12.62
N ALA A 390 -60.20 -14.75 -11.77
CA ALA A 390 -59.92 -14.10 -10.48
C ALA A 390 -59.01 -14.97 -9.59
N GLY A 391 -59.19 -16.30 -9.62
CA GLY A 391 -58.31 -17.25 -8.93
C GLY A 391 -56.87 -17.25 -9.47
N ILE A 392 -56.67 -17.14 -10.79
CA ILE A 392 -55.33 -17.04 -11.40
C ILE A 392 -54.62 -15.78 -10.93
N GLU A 393 -55.33 -14.65 -10.86
CA GLU A 393 -54.78 -13.36 -10.43
C GLU A 393 -54.32 -13.40 -8.96
N ILE A 394 -55.13 -13.98 -8.07
CA ILE A 394 -54.80 -14.15 -6.64
C ILE A 394 -53.57 -15.06 -6.45
N VAL A 395 -53.51 -16.19 -7.16
CA VAL A 395 -52.38 -17.13 -7.05
C VAL A 395 -51.11 -16.51 -7.61
N THR A 396 -51.19 -15.73 -8.69
CA THR A 396 -50.05 -14.99 -9.26
C THR A 396 -49.52 -13.94 -8.28
N ALA A 397 -50.41 -13.18 -7.63
CA ALA A 397 -50.04 -12.21 -6.60
C ALA A 397 -49.36 -12.88 -5.38
N ALA A 398 -49.81 -14.07 -4.99
CA ALA A 398 -49.16 -14.85 -3.94
C ALA A 398 -47.72 -15.24 -4.32
N GLY A 399 -47.45 -15.56 -5.60
CA GLY A 399 -46.11 -15.89 -6.08
C GLY A 399 -45.15 -14.70 -5.98
N GLN A 400 -45.62 -13.51 -6.37
CA GLN A 400 -44.85 -12.26 -6.21
C GLN A 400 -44.53 -11.94 -4.75
N ALA A 401 -45.44 -12.25 -3.83
CA ALA A 401 -45.19 -12.08 -2.39
C ALA A 401 -44.06 -12.99 -1.88
N PHE A 402 -44.02 -14.27 -2.30
CA PHE A 402 -42.92 -15.17 -1.94
C PHE A 402 -41.57 -14.73 -2.53
N GLU A 403 -41.57 -14.18 -3.74
CA GLU A 403 -40.36 -13.61 -4.36
C GLU A 403 -39.84 -12.39 -3.57
N GLN A 404 -40.74 -11.50 -3.12
CA GLN A 404 -40.38 -10.38 -2.24
C GLN A 404 -39.84 -10.84 -0.89
N ILE A 405 -40.44 -11.86 -0.27
CA ILE A 405 -39.96 -12.44 0.99
C ILE A 405 -38.53 -12.98 0.80
N SER A 406 -38.27 -13.72 -0.28
CA SER A 406 -36.93 -14.24 -0.58
C SER A 406 -35.89 -13.12 -0.67
N ASN A 407 -36.22 -11.99 -1.33
CA ASN A 407 -35.33 -10.84 -1.43
C ASN A 407 -35.06 -10.15 -0.07
N VAL A 408 -36.09 -9.98 0.76
CA VAL A 408 -35.95 -9.38 2.10
C VAL A 408 -35.13 -10.28 3.01
N VAL A 409 -35.34 -11.60 2.96
CA VAL A 409 -34.60 -12.56 3.78
C VAL A 409 -33.11 -12.59 3.38
N ASN A 410 -32.79 -12.54 2.09
CA ASN A 410 -31.40 -12.43 1.63
C ASN A 410 -30.73 -11.13 2.09
N LYS A 411 -31.49 -10.02 2.15
CA LYS A 411 -31.00 -8.75 2.70
C LYS A 411 -30.70 -8.87 4.20
N VAL A 412 -31.60 -9.46 4.98
CA VAL A 412 -31.40 -9.71 6.42
C VAL A 412 -30.17 -10.60 6.66
N ALA A 413 -29.93 -11.60 5.81
CA ALA A 413 -28.73 -12.43 5.90
C ALA A 413 -27.43 -11.62 5.68
N GLY A 414 -27.44 -10.63 4.78
CA GLY A 414 -26.32 -9.71 4.58
C GLY A 414 -26.11 -8.75 5.77
N GLU A 415 -27.18 -8.14 6.28
CA GLU A 415 -27.12 -7.26 7.46
C GLU A 415 -26.63 -8.01 8.71
N ILE A 416 -26.95 -9.30 8.85
CA ILE A 416 -26.44 -10.15 9.94
C ILE A 416 -24.94 -10.40 9.85
N GLN A 417 -24.36 -10.45 8.64
CA GLN A 417 -22.90 -10.51 8.49
C GLN A 417 -22.23 -9.22 8.96
N GLU A 418 -22.84 -8.06 8.70
CA GLU A 418 -22.35 -6.77 9.21
C GLU A 418 -22.46 -6.67 10.73
N VAL A 419 -23.56 -7.15 11.33
CA VAL A 419 -23.72 -7.21 12.79
C VAL A 419 -22.71 -8.15 13.43
N SER A 420 -22.42 -9.30 12.81
CA SER A 420 -21.39 -10.23 13.28
C SER A 420 -19.99 -9.59 13.25
N ALA A 421 -19.67 -8.87 12.18
CA ALA A 421 -18.41 -8.12 12.06
C ALA A 421 -18.30 -7.02 13.12
N GLY A 422 -19.37 -6.24 13.33
CA GLY A 422 -19.42 -5.19 14.36
C GLY A 422 -19.35 -5.75 15.79
N SER A 423 -19.79 -6.98 16.02
CA SER A 423 -19.68 -7.64 17.33
C SER A 423 -18.24 -8.09 17.60
N GLU A 424 -17.57 -8.70 16.62
CA GLU A 424 -16.14 -9.03 16.70
C GLU A 424 -15.28 -7.77 16.88
N GLU A 425 -15.68 -6.65 16.27
CA GLU A 425 -15.07 -5.32 16.38
C GLU A 425 -15.25 -4.69 17.78
N MET A 426 -16.43 -4.81 18.38
CA MET A 426 -16.71 -4.30 19.73
C MET A 426 -15.95 -5.06 20.82
N SER A 427 -15.54 -6.30 20.53
CA SER A 427 -14.63 -7.05 21.39
C SER A 427 -13.17 -6.54 21.31
N ALA A 428 -12.84 -5.66 20.35
CA ALA A 428 -11.47 -5.32 19.98
C ALA A 428 -11.08 -3.83 20.18
N THR A 429 -11.99 -2.93 20.58
CA THR A 429 -11.69 -1.48 20.70
C THR A 429 -11.86 -0.95 22.12
N ASP A 430 -10.94 -0.08 22.54
CA ASP A 430 -10.90 0.59 23.84
C ASP A 430 -11.73 1.89 23.88
N VAL A 431 -11.95 2.53 22.72
CA VAL A 431 -12.63 3.83 22.57
C VAL A 431 -13.91 3.81 21.74
N GLY A 432 -14.37 2.64 21.26
CA GLY A 432 -15.60 2.49 20.48
C GLY A 432 -15.57 3.12 19.08
N VAL A 433 -14.38 3.19 18.46
CA VAL A 433 -14.16 3.69 17.10
C VAL A 433 -13.35 2.63 16.33
N ASP A 434 -13.75 2.32 15.09
CA ASP A 434 -12.94 1.49 14.19
C ASP A 434 -11.64 2.21 13.83
N LEU A 435 -10.54 1.79 14.42
CA LEU A 435 -9.19 2.26 14.09
C LEU A 435 -8.31 1.14 13.54
N THR A 436 -8.91 0.11 12.93
CA THR A 436 -8.20 -0.96 12.22
C THR A 436 -7.63 -0.49 10.88
N GLY A 437 -6.68 -1.24 10.31
CA GLY A 437 -5.97 -0.87 9.08
C GLY A 437 -4.79 0.07 9.34
N GLY A 438 -4.33 0.79 8.31
CA GLY A 438 -3.13 1.63 8.40
C GLY A 438 -1.84 0.82 8.55
N TRP A 439 -0.71 1.49 8.60
CA TRP A 439 0.60 0.84 8.68
C TRP A 439 1.15 0.82 10.09
N TYR A 440 1.87 -0.24 10.44
CA TYR A 440 2.84 -0.15 11.52
C TYR A 440 3.99 0.75 11.09
N ASP A 441 4.55 1.49 12.04
CA ASP A 441 5.51 2.54 11.75
C ASP A 441 6.86 2.00 11.25
N ALA A 442 7.48 1.09 12.01
CA ALA A 442 8.80 0.55 11.70
C ALA A 442 8.87 -0.98 11.90
N GLY A 443 9.74 -1.44 12.81
CA GLY A 443 9.80 -2.84 13.26
C GLY A 443 9.01 -3.10 14.54
N ASP A 444 8.35 -2.06 15.05
CA ASP A 444 7.39 -2.10 16.14
C ASP A 444 5.97 -2.24 15.58
N HIS A 445 4.96 -2.13 16.44
CA HIS A 445 3.56 -2.21 16.04
C HIS A 445 2.77 -0.97 16.43
N VAL A 446 3.39 0.15 16.79
CA VAL A 446 2.65 1.39 17.00
C VAL A 446 2.28 2.01 15.66
N LYS A 447 1.08 2.59 15.61
CA LYS A 447 0.61 3.34 14.45
C LYS A 447 0.77 4.82 14.73
N PHE A 448 1.93 5.40 14.41
CA PHE A 448 2.17 6.84 14.55
C PHE A 448 1.60 7.59 13.33
N GLY A 449 0.62 8.46 13.55
CA GLY A 449 -0.13 9.10 12.47
C GLY A 449 0.69 10.09 11.63
N LEU A 450 1.60 10.85 12.24
CA LEU A 450 2.40 11.86 11.56
C LEU A 450 3.34 11.25 10.49
N PRO A 451 4.25 10.31 10.82
CA PRO A 451 5.12 9.68 9.82
C PRO A 451 4.35 8.81 8.81
N MET A 452 3.22 8.21 9.22
CA MET A 452 2.34 7.47 8.30
C MET A 452 1.72 8.39 7.25
N ALA A 453 1.18 9.54 7.67
CA ALA A 453 0.58 10.52 6.78
C ALA A 453 1.63 11.09 5.82
N TYR A 454 2.80 11.46 6.35
CA TYR A 454 3.93 11.90 5.53
C TYR A 454 4.31 10.87 4.45
N SER A 455 4.42 9.59 4.83
CA SER A 455 4.76 8.51 3.89
C SER A 455 3.71 8.38 2.79
N ALA A 456 2.43 8.48 3.14
CA ALA A 456 1.34 8.47 2.17
C ALA A 456 1.39 9.69 1.22
N THR A 457 1.70 10.89 1.72
CA THR A 457 1.88 12.08 0.88
C THR A 457 3.03 11.92 -0.09
N MET A 458 4.18 11.40 0.36
CA MET A 458 5.36 11.20 -0.49
C MET A 458 5.12 10.13 -1.58
N LEU A 459 4.46 9.02 -1.23
CA LEU A 459 4.06 7.99 -2.19
C LEU A 459 3.00 8.50 -3.18
N ALA A 460 2.09 9.37 -2.75
CA ALA A 460 1.13 9.99 -3.66
C ALA A 460 1.83 11.00 -4.59
N TRP A 461 2.74 11.81 -4.05
CA TRP A 461 3.53 12.76 -4.83
C TRP A 461 4.33 12.06 -5.93
N SER A 462 4.98 10.94 -5.61
CA SER A 462 5.73 10.20 -6.63
C SER A 462 4.86 9.69 -7.77
N VAL A 463 3.62 9.26 -7.50
CA VAL A 463 2.67 8.86 -8.55
C VAL A 463 2.21 10.08 -9.35
N VAL A 464 1.95 11.21 -8.70
CA VAL A 464 1.58 12.47 -9.38
C VAL A 464 2.68 12.93 -10.35
N GLU A 465 3.95 12.80 -9.98
CA GLU A 465 5.09 13.21 -10.84
C GLU A 465 5.47 12.16 -11.88
N TYR A 466 5.44 10.87 -11.50
CA TYR A 466 6.10 9.78 -12.24
C TYR A 466 5.19 8.58 -12.49
N ARG A 467 3.89 8.80 -12.68
CA ARG A 467 2.89 7.74 -12.98
C ARG A 467 3.35 6.74 -14.04
N GLU A 468 3.89 7.25 -15.16
CA GLU A 468 4.39 6.41 -16.27
C GLU A 468 5.50 5.45 -15.82
N GLY A 469 6.31 5.83 -14.83
CA GLY A 469 7.34 4.96 -14.26
C GLY A 469 6.77 3.75 -13.52
N TYR A 470 5.64 3.94 -12.82
CA TYR A 470 4.90 2.84 -12.18
C TYR A 470 4.16 1.97 -13.19
N GLU A 471 3.58 2.57 -14.23
CA GLU A 471 2.94 1.83 -15.32
C GLU A 471 3.94 0.93 -16.05
N GLN A 472 5.13 1.46 -16.37
CA GLN A 472 6.23 0.69 -16.99
C GLN A 472 6.72 -0.45 -16.09
N ALA A 473 6.77 -0.22 -14.77
CA ALA A 473 7.14 -1.25 -13.80
C ALA A 473 6.02 -2.30 -13.59
N GLY A 474 4.80 -2.05 -14.05
CA GLY A 474 3.62 -2.83 -13.69
C GLY A 474 3.34 -2.79 -12.18
N GLN A 475 3.56 -1.64 -11.53
CA GLN A 475 3.43 -1.43 -10.08
C GLN A 475 2.41 -0.33 -9.71
N LEU A 476 1.65 0.17 -10.69
CA LEU A 476 0.70 1.27 -10.47
C LEU A 476 -0.46 0.86 -9.55
N GLU A 477 -0.99 -0.35 -9.70
CA GLU A 477 -2.11 -0.80 -8.89
C GLU A 477 -1.67 -1.15 -7.47
N GLU A 478 -0.45 -1.67 -7.29
CA GLU A 478 0.17 -1.98 -6.00
C GLU A 478 0.41 -0.71 -5.18
N ILE A 479 0.93 0.37 -5.79
CA ILE A 479 1.08 1.63 -5.05
C ILE A 479 -0.27 2.29 -4.76
N LYS A 480 -1.26 2.15 -5.65
CA LYS A 480 -2.62 2.62 -5.37
C LYS A 480 -3.25 1.82 -4.23
N ASP A 481 -3.09 0.51 -4.18
CA ASP A 481 -3.61 -0.31 -3.08
C ASP A 481 -2.98 0.10 -1.73
N ASN A 482 -1.66 0.30 -1.70
CA ASN A 482 -0.95 0.83 -0.53
C ASN A 482 -1.47 2.22 -0.11
N LEU A 483 -1.59 3.17 -1.04
CA LEU A 483 -2.15 4.48 -0.75
C LEU A 483 -3.58 4.39 -0.23
N LYS A 484 -4.38 3.47 -0.78
CA LYS A 484 -5.75 3.23 -0.32
C LYS A 484 -5.77 2.71 1.12
N TRP A 485 -4.88 1.77 1.46
CA TRP A 485 -4.76 1.22 2.81
C TRP A 485 -4.50 2.29 3.89
N ALA A 486 -3.58 3.22 3.63
CA ALA A 486 -3.32 4.35 4.53
C ALA A 486 -4.48 5.35 4.56
N THR A 487 -5.04 5.70 3.40
CA THR A 487 -6.12 6.70 3.32
C THR A 487 -7.45 6.22 3.86
N ASP A 488 -7.80 4.93 3.74
CA ASP A 488 -8.95 4.33 4.41
C ASP A 488 -8.82 4.45 5.93
N TYR A 489 -7.61 4.21 6.47
CA TYR A 489 -7.34 4.41 7.90
C TYR A 489 -7.48 5.88 8.33
N PHE A 490 -6.94 6.84 7.57
CA PHE A 490 -7.10 8.25 7.90
C PHE A 490 -8.55 8.72 7.86
N VAL A 491 -9.34 8.19 6.92
CA VAL A 491 -10.79 8.43 6.84
C VAL A 491 -11.50 7.89 8.09
N LYS A 492 -11.14 6.70 8.57
CA LYS A 492 -11.65 6.13 9.82
C LYS A 492 -11.22 6.95 11.05
N ALA A 493 -9.96 7.38 11.07
CA ALA A 493 -9.37 8.16 12.16
C ALA A 493 -9.91 9.60 12.23
N HIS A 494 -10.45 10.15 11.14
CA HIS A 494 -11.11 11.45 11.13
C HIS A 494 -12.62 11.31 11.41
N THR A 495 -12.96 11.21 12.69
CA THR A 495 -14.32 10.92 13.15
C THR A 495 -15.26 12.13 13.18
N LYS A 496 -14.71 13.35 13.27
CA LYS A 496 -15.46 14.62 13.24
C LYS A 496 -14.60 15.72 12.62
N PRO A 497 -15.17 16.82 12.10
CA PRO A 497 -14.41 17.85 11.39
C PRO A 497 -13.22 18.48 12.13
N ASN A 498 -13.21 18.46 13.47
CA ASN A 498 -12.12 18.96 14.31
C ASN A 498 -11.62 17.89 15.29
N GLU A 499 -11.61 16.61 14.88
CA GLU A 499 -11.16 15.47 15.69
C GLU A 499 -10.42 14.46 14.80
N LEU A 500 -9.19 14.12 15.18
CA LEU A 500 -8.36 13.15 14.46
C LEU A 500 -7.65 12.20 15.44
N TRP A 501 -7.84 10.90 15.27
CA TRP A 501 -7.11 9.86 16.01
C TRP A 501 -5.71 9.69 15.43
N GLY A 502 -4.73 10.24 16.14
CA GLY A 502 -3.35 10.39 15.68
C GLY A 502 -2.44 9.22 16.00
N GLN A 503 -2.80 8.35 16.94
CA GLN A 503 -1.95 7.24 17.35
C GLN A 503 -2.76 6.07 17.89
N VAL A 504 -2.35 4.84 17.58
CA VAL A 504 -2.87 3.60 18.18
C VAL A 504 -1.70 2.73 18.66
N GLY A 505 -1.70 2.41 19.96
CA GLY A 505 -0.58 1.78 20.65
C GLY A 505 0.25 2.80 21.44
N ALA A 506 0.80 2.38 22.57
CA ALA A 506 1.73 3.18 23.37
C ALA A 506 3.16 2.68 23.14
N GLY A 507 4.07 3.56 22.73
CA GLY A 507 5.42 3.21 22.28
C GLY A 507 6.19 2.35 23.27
N ASN A 508 6.27 2.79 24.52
CA ASN A 508 7.02 2.05 25.54
C ASN A 508 6.45 0.66 25.84
N THR A 509 5.13 0.48 25.77
CA THR A 509 4.49 -0.82 26.07
C THR A 509 4.66 -1.78 24.91
N ASP A 510 4.53 -1.27 23.68
CA ASP A 510 4.75 -2.04 22.46
C ASP A 510 6.21 -2.51 22.37
N HIS A 511 7.17 -1.59 22.58
CA HIS A 511 8.60 -1.87 22.48
C HIS A 511 9.13 -2.77 23.60
N ALA A 512 8.40 -2.90 24.71
CA ALA A 512 8.74 -3.83 25.79
C ALA A 512 8.50 -5.31 25.42
N TRP A 513 7.81 -5.58 24.30
CA TRP A 513 7.52 -6.94 23.84
C TRP A 513 8.02 -7.16 22.42
N TRP A 514 8.83 -8.22 22.24
CA TRP A 514 9.34 -8.62 20.93
C TRP A 514 8.65 -9.89 20.45
N GLY A 515 7.79 -9.75 19.44
CA GLY A 515 7.05 -10.87 18.85
C GLY A 515 6.21 -10.43 17.66
N PRO A 516 5.49 -11.37 17.03
CA PRO A 516 4.72 -11.11 15.81
C PRO A 516 3.38 -10.42 16.10
N ALA A 517 2.99 -9.47 15.24
CA ALA A 517 1.84 -8.59 15.43
C ALA A 517 0.52 -9.33 15.70
N GLU A 518 0.30 -10.49 15.08
CA GLU A 518 -0.93 -11.27 15.12
C GLU A 518 -1.30 -11.78 16.53
N VAL A 519 -0.34 -11.79 17.45
CA VAL A 519 -0.51 -12.33 18.81
C VAL A 519 -0.09 -11.35 19.90
N MET A 520 -0.10 -10.05 19.60
CA MET A 520 0.06 -9.00 20.61
C MET A 520 -0.93 -9.19 21.77
N GLN A 521 -0.45 -9.07 23.01
CA GLN A 521 -1.29 -9.22 24.21
C GLN A 521 -1.41 -7.94 25.05
N MET A 522 -0.57 -6.94 24.77
CA MET A 522 -0.61 -5.66 25.47
C MET A 522 -1.84 -4.84 25.03
N SER A 523 -2.31 -3.98 25.92
CA SER A 523 -3.31 -2.97 25.55
C SER A 523 -2.72 -2.00 24.52
N ARG A 524 -3.53 -1.62 23.52
CA ARG A 524 -3.13 -0.71 22.45
C ARG A 524 -3.99 0.55 22.48
N PRO A 525 -3.70 1.51 23.39
CA PRO A 525 -4.53 2.68 23.58
C PRO A 525 -4.60 3.55 22.33
N ALA A 526 -5.77 4.14 22.05
CA ALA A 526 -5.94 5.13 21.00
C ALA A 526 -5.81 6.56 21.54
N PHE A 527 -5.09 7.41 20.82
CA PHE A 527 -4.89 8.82 21.16
C PHE A 527 -5.35 9.74 20.02
N LYS A 528 -5.91 10.90 20.37
CA LYS A 528 -6.45 11.85 19.42
C LYS A 528 -5.99 13.27 19.69
N ILE A 529 -6.16 14.11 18.67
CA ILE A 529 -6.16 15.56 18.76
C ILE A 529 -7.56 16.09 18.45
N ASP A 530 -7.93 17.20 19.07
CA ASP A 530 -9.19 17.89 18.82
C ASP A 530 -9.07 19.41 19.06
N ALA A 531 -10.19 20.14 18.99
CA ALA A 531 -10.19 21.59 19.20
C ALA A 531 -9.68 22.04 20.59
N SER A 532 -9.76 21.17 21.61
CA SER A 532 -9.28 21.46 22.97
C SER A 532 -7.80 21.14 23.15
N CYS A 533 -7.31 20.12 22.44
CA CYS A 533 -5.89 19.78 22.37
C CYS A 533 -5.48 19.57 20.91
N PRO A 534 -5.07 20.65 20.20
CA PRO A 534 -4.85 20.62 18.77
C PRO A 534 -3.51 19.97 18.38
N GLY A 535 -3.40 19.60 17.10
CA GLY A 535 -2.16 19.12 16.50
C GLY A 535 -2.09 19.49 15.03
N SER A 536 -1.64 20.70 14.75
CA SER A 536 -1.64 21.28 13.41
C SER A 536 -0.74 20.52 12.44
N GLU A 537 0.39 19.97 12.91
CA GLU A 537 1.29 19.16 12.07
C GLU A 537 0.58 17.90 11.62
N LEU A 538 0.08 17.12 12.58
CA LEU A 538 -0.58 15.84 12.32
C LEU A 538 -1.82 16.01 11.44
N ALA A 539 -2.68 16.99 11.76
CA ALA A 539 -3.88 17.25 10.96
C ALA A 539 -3.52 17.82 9.58
N GLY A 540 -2.51 18.69 9.49
CA GLY A 540 -2.01 19.27 8.25
C GLY A 540 -1.41 18.20 7.33
N GLU A 541 -0.52 17.35 7.83
CA GLU A 541 0.08 16.28 7.05
C GLU A 541 -0.95 15.24 6.61
N THR A 542 -1.91 14.88 7.47
CA THR A 542 -3.01 13.98 7.08
C THR A 542 -3.89 14.62 5.99
N ALA A 543 -4.12 15.93 6.06
CA ALA A 543 -4.79 16.67 4.98
C ALA A 543 -3.97 16.67 3.68
N ALA A 544 -2.65 16.83 3.76
CA ALA A 544 -1.75 16.73 2.60
C ALA A 544 -1.85 15.35 1.95
N ALA A 545 -1.76 14.27 2.73
CA ALA A 545 -1.84 12.89 2.27
C ALA A 545 -3.16 12.61 1.54
N LEU A 546 -4.28 13.00 2.15
CA LEU A 546 -5.61 12.82 1.56
C LEU A 546 -5.79 13.68 0.30
N ALA A 547 -5.29 14.92 0.28
CA ALA A 547 -5.36 15.79 -0.89
C ALA A 547 -4.51 15.25 -2.05
N SER A 548 -3.25 14.87 -1.82
CA SER A 548 -2.37 14.29 -2.84
C SER A 548 -2.91 12.96 -3.37
N SER A 549 -3.39 12.06 -2.49
CA SER A 549 -4.00 10.80 -2.91
C SER A 549 -5.28 11.04 -3.70
N SER A 550 -6.06 12.09 -3.40
CA SER A 550 -7.24 12.42 -4.20
C SER A 550 -6.91 12.77 -5.66
N ILE A 551 -5.70 13.27 -5.93
CA ILE A 551 -5.21 13.51 -7.29
C ILE A 551 -4.91 12.16 -7.97
N VAL A 552 -4.21 11.26 -7.27
CA VAL A 552 -3.86 9.92 -7.77
C VAL A 552 -5.10 9.11 -8.15
N PHE A 553 -6.13 9.10 -7.29
CA PHE A 553 -7.36 8.34 -7.53
C PHE A 553 -8.37 9.05 -8.42
N ARG A 554 -8.17 10.33 -8.77
CA ARG A 554 -9.18 11.15 -9.47
C ARG A 554 -9.71 10.49 -10.73
N ASP A 555 -8.84 9.86 -11.51
CA ASP A 555 -9.18 9.27 -12.80
C ASP A 555 -9.76 7.84 -12.68
N SER A 556 -9.33 7.07 -11.67
CA SER A 556 -9.74 5.67 -11.50
C SER A 556 -10.94 5.50 -10.56
N ASP A 557 -11.06 6.34 -9.53
CA ASP A 557 -12.16 6.34 -8.56
C ASP A 557 -12.50 7.78 -8.11
N PRO A 558 -13.29 8.51 -8.92
CA PRO A 558 -13.67 9.88 -8.61
C PRO A 558 -14.49 10.02 -7.31
N ALA A 559 -15.25 8.98 -6.93
CA ALA A 559 -16.07 9.01 -5.73
C ALA A 559 -15.19 8.94 -4.47
N TYR A 560 -14.23 8.01 -4.46
CA TYR A 560 -13.23 7.93 -3.40
C TYR A 560 -12.37 9.20 -3.35
N ALA A 561 -11.89 9.70 -4.51
CA ALA A 561 -11.14 10.95 -4.56
C ALA A 561 -11.92 12.15 -3.96
N ASN A 562 -13.22 12.25 -4.21
CA ASN A 562 -14.05 13.29 -3.59
C ASN A 562 -14.19 13.11 -2.07
N LYS A 563 -14.31 11.86 -1.59
CA LYS A 563 -14.32 11.54 -0.16
C LYS A 563 -13.00 11.97 0.51
N LEU A 564 -11.86 11.59 -0.06
CA LEU A 564 -10.55 11.99 0.44
C LEU A 564 -10.40 13.52 0.50
N LEU A 565 -10.80 14.20 -0.58
CA LEU A 565 -10.71 15.65 -0.67
C LEU A 565 -11.62 16.37 0.34
N GLN A 566 -12.79 15.80 0.67
CA GLN A 566 -13.64 16.34 1.73
C GLN A 566 -12.92 16.28 3.08
N HIS A 567 -12.43 15.10 3.48
CA HIS A 567 -11.69 14.93 4.74
C HIS A 567 -10.45 15.83 4.78
N ALA A 568 -9.71 15.96 3.67
CA ALA A 568 -8.54 16.84 3.57
C ALA A 568 -8.88 18.31 3.86
N LYS A 569 -10.00 18.82 3.32
CA LYS A 569 -10.43 20.20 3.55
C LYS A 569 -10.84 20.45 4.99
N GLU A 570 -11.55 19.50 5.60
CA GLU A 570 -11.97 19.58 6.99
C GLU A 570 -10.76 19.55 7.94
N LEU A 571 -9.85 18.58 7.76
CA LEU A 571 -8.61 18.47 8.55
C LEU A 571 -7.68 19.67 8.39
N TYR A 572 -7.54 20.22 7.17
CA TYR A 572 -6.77 21.44 6.98
C TYR A 572 -7.41 22.65 7.67
N SER A 573 -8.74 22.75 7.62
CA SER A 573 -9.48 23.80 8.35
C SER A 573 -9.27 23.66 9.86
N PHE A 574 -9.30 22.43 10.39
CA PHE A 574 -8.99 22.15 11.79
C PHE A 574 -7.57 22.57 12.15
N ALA A 575 -6.57 22.14 11.37
CA ALA A 575 -5.16 22.45 11.58
C ALA A 575 -4.85 23.97 11.56
N ASP A 576 -5.44 24.72 10.62
CA ASP A 576 -5.20 26.16 10.47
C ASP A 576 -5.94 26.99 11.53
N THR A 577 -7.11 26.51 11.98
CA THR A 577 -7.97 27.21 12.96
C THR A 577 -7.48 27.02 14.40
N TYR A 578 -7.12 25.79 14.78
CA TYR A 578 -6.69 25.46 16.14
C TYR A 578 -5.21 25.10 16.10
N ARG A 579 -4.36 26.08 16.41
CA ARG A 579 -2.91 25.94 16.25
C ARG A 579 -2.22 25.42 17.51
N GLY A 580 -1.48 24.33 17.37
CA GLY A 580 -0.67 23.75 18.44
C GLY A 580 0.06 22.49 17.99
N LYS A 581 1.08 22.09 18.74
CA LYS A 581 1.87 20.90 18.42
C LYS A 581 1.12 19.64 18.82
N TYR A 582 1.02 18.68 17.91
CA TYR A 582 0.32 17.42 18.22
C TYR A 582 1.01 16.65 19.37
N SER A 583 2.34 16.75 19.47
CA SER A 583 3.13 16.06 20.49
C SER A 583 2.96 16.67 21.89
N ASP A 584 2.39 17.87 22.03
CA ASP A 584 1.97 18.41 23.33
C ASP A 584 0.67 17.76 23.83
N CYS A 585 -0.11 17.17 22.92
CA CYS A 585 -1.39 16.51 23.20
C CYS A 585 -1.28 14.99 23.28
N ILE A 586 -0.62 14.39 22.29
CA ILE A 586 -0.27 12.97 22.27
C ILE A 586 1.17 12.86 22.82
N THR A 587 1.31 13.00 24.13
CA THR A 587 2.62 13.07 24.78
C THR A 587 3.45 11.79 24.66
N ASP A 588 2.81 10.63 24.46
CA ASP A 588 3.49 9.37 24.17
C ASP A 588 4.40 9.47 22.92
N ALA A 589 3.99 10.26 21.93
CA ALA A 589 4.76 10.44 20.70
C ALA A 589 6.07 11.25 20.90
N GLN A 590 6.22 12.01 21.99
CA GLN A 590 7.38 12.89 22.19
C GLN A 590 8.73 12.14 22.21
N SER A 591 8.73 10.88 22.63
CA SER A 591 9.95 10.06 22.66
C SER A 591 10.29 9.41 21.32
N PHE A 592 9.41 9.52 20.32
CA PHE A 592 9.51 8.83 19.03
C PHE A 592 9.44 9.83 17.87
N TYR A 593 8.29 10.48 17.71
CA TYR A 593 7.97 11.41 16.63
C TYR A 593 7.56 12.78 17.18
N ASN A 594 8.43 13.41 17.97
CA ASN A 594 8.19 14.77 18.44
C ASN A 594 8.15 15.77 17.29
N SER A 595 7.24 16.77 17.33
CA SER A 595 7.29 17.90 16.39
C SER A 595 8.41 18.86 16.78
N TRP A 596 9.54 18.85 16.05
CA TRP A 596 10.69 19.71 16.35
C TRP A 596 10.56 21.06 15.66
N THR A 597 10.17 21.07 14.39
CA THR A 597 10.05 22.26 13.52
C THR A 597 8.79 23.10 13.77
N GLY A 598 7.77 22.53 14.41
CA GLY A 598 6.44 23.15 14.56
C GLY A 598 5.52 22.76 13.41
N TYR A 599 4.58 23.65 13.05
CA TYR A 599 3.48 23.34 12.11
C TYR A 599 3.36 24.24 10.87
N TYR A 600 4.24 25.24 10.72
CA TYR A 600 4.11 26.17 9.60
C TYR A 600 4.52 25.54 8.27
N ASP A 601 5.39 24.55 8.28
CA ASP A 601 5.74 23.77 7.11
C ASP A 601 4.59 22.84 6.68
N GLU A 602 3.92 22.12 7.60
CA GLU A 602 2.74 21.30 7.26
C GLU A 602 1.57 22.14 6.77
N LEU A 603 1.32 23.30 7.38
CA LEU A 603 0.26 24.20 6.93
C LEU A 603 0.53 24.76 5.52
N ALA A 604 1.78 24.99 5.15
CA ALA A 604 2.14 25.41 3.80
C ALA A 604 2.09 24.23 2.81
N TRP A 605 2.56 23.07 3.24
CA TRP A 605 2.57 21.82 2.50
C TRP A 605 1.16 21.34 2.13
N ALA A 606 0.28 21.21 3.13
CA ALA A 606 -1.11 20.80 2.94
C ALA A 606 -1.90 21.79 2.08
N ALA A 607 -1.67 23.09 2.27
CA ALA A 607 -2.28 24.13 1.42
C ALA A 607 -1.83 24.00 -0.04
N THR A 608 -0.55 23.69 -0.27
CA THR A 608 -0.02 23.47 -1.62
C THR A 608 -0.69 22.27 -2.28
N TRP A 609 -0.84 21.15 -1.57
CA TRP A 609 -1.55 19.96 -2.07
C TRP A 609 -3.03 20.19 -2.30
N LEU A 610 -3.71 20.91 -1.40
CA LEU A 610 -5.10 21.29 -1.59
C LEU A 610 -5.28 22.21 -2.78
N TYR A 611 -4.37 23.15 -3.02
CA TYR A 611 -4.38 23.95 -4.24
C TYR A 611 -4.23 23.06 -5.48
N MET A 612 -3.27 22.13 -5.50
CA MET A 612 -3.08 21.22 -6.62
C MET A 612 -4.30 20.31 -6.87
N ALA A 613 -5.00 19.89 -5.82
CA ALA A 613 -6.16 19.02 -5.91
C ALA A 613 -7.47 19.75 -6.27
N THR A 614 -7.57 21.05 -5.98
CA THR A 614 -8.83 21.83 -6.11
C THR A 614 -8.76 22.95 -7.15
N ASN A 615 -7.56 23.41 -7.48
CA ASN A 615 -7.28 24.64 -8.21
C ASN A 615 -7.86 25.91 -7.53
N ASP A 616 -8.14 25.87 -6.22
CA ASP A 616 -8.65 27.02 -5.47
C ASP A 616 -7.50 27.90 -4.97
N SER A 617 -7.38 29.09 -5.57
CA SER A 617 -6.36 30.10 -5.26
C SER A 617 -6.32 30.55 -3.80
N ALA A 618 -7.38 30.32 -3.01
CA ALA A 618 -7.37 30.59 -1.58
C ALA A 618 -6.32 29.74 -0.85
N TYR A 619 -6.17 28.47 -1.25
CA TYR A 619 -5.14 27.59 -0.68
C TYR A 619 -3.74 28.01 -1.10
N LEU A 620 -3.52 28.43 -2.36
CA LEU A 620 -2.22 28.97 -2.79
C LEU A 620 -1.84 30.22 -1.99
N SER A 621 -2.80 31.11 -1.74
CA SER A 621 -2.58 32.31 -0.94
C SER A 621 -2.22 31.96 0.50
N LYS A 622 -2.89 30.96 1.10
CA LYS A 622 -2.53 30.43 2.42
C LYS A 622 -1.14 29.80 2.44
N ALA A 623 -0.80 28.99 1.44
CA ALA A 623 0.52 28.35 1.34
C ALA A 623 1.66 29.39 1.35
N ILE A 624 1.53 30.44 0.54
CA ILE A 624 2.50 31.54 0.47
C ILE A 624 2.55 32.33 1.79
N ALA A 625 1.39 32.63 2.39
CA ALA A 625 1.33 33.35 3.65
C ALA A 625 2.01 32.59 4.78
N THR A 626 1.76 31.29 4.88
CA THR A 626 2.38 30.42 5.89
C THR A 626 3.87 30.21 5.61
N ALA A 627 4.29 30.10 4.35
CA ALA A 627 5.71 29.99 4.00
C ALA A 627 6.55 31.18 4.50
N ASN A 628 5.98 32.37 4.56
CA ASN A 628 6.66 33.53 5.15
C ASN A 628 6.98 33.41 6.64
N LEU A 629 6.39 32.42 7.33
CA LEU A 629 6.60 32.13 8.75
C LEU A 629 7.58 30.97 8.99
N TRP A 630 8.13 30.36 7.94
CA TRP A 630 9.14 29.31 8.09
C TRP A 630 10.39 29.82 8.80
N GLN A 631 11.03 28.93 9.55
CA GLN A 631 12.20 29.23 10.34
C GLN A 631 13.38 29.67 9.45
N ALA A 632 14.19 30.59 9.95
CA ALA A 632 15.39 31.08 9.26
C ALA A 632 16.65 30.35 9.74
N ASP A 633 17.62 30.15 8.85
CA ASP A 633 18.92 29.61 9.23
C ASP A 633 19.86 30.73 9.73
N GLY A 634 20.14 30.69 11.04
CA GLY A 634 21.02 31.65 11.72
C GLY A 634 20.61 33.11 11.53
N GLN A 635 21.61 34.00 11.42
CA GLN A 635 21.40 35.45 11.30
C GLN A 635 21.18 35.92 9.83
N SER A 636 21.14 34.99 8.87
CA SER A 636 21.10 35.31 7.44
C SER A 636 19.75 35.86 6.97
N GLY A 637 18.67 35.58 7.71
CA GLY A 637 17.29 35.90 7.34
C GLY A 637 16.73 35.04 6.19
N ASN A 638 17.51 34.09 5.66
CA ASN A 638 17.03 33.10 4.71
C ASN A 638 16.29 31.98 5.43
N TRP A 639 15.27 31.39 4.81
CA TRP A 639 14.67 30.15 5.30
C TRP A 639 15.71 29.05 5.46
N ALA A 640 15.48 28.13 6.39
CA ALA A 640 16.30 26.94 6.58
C ALA A 640 16.63 26.27 5.23
N TYR A 641 17.88 25.87 5.03
CA TYR A 641 18.32 25.20 3.80
C TYR A 641 19.36 24.10 4.04
N THR A 642 19.76 23.90 5.31
CA THR A 642 20.84 23.01 5.73
C THR A 642 20.37 21.63 6.19
N TRP A 643 19.08 21.33 6.02
CA TRP A 643 18.46 20.04 6.26
C TRP A 643 17.73 19.56 4.99
N THR A 644 16.92 18.52 5.08
CA THR A 644 16.20 17.94 3.94
C THR A 644 14.76 17.58 4.26
N GLN A 645 13.98 17.26 3.23
CA GLN A 645 12.62 16.77 3.35
C GLN A 645 12.56 15.54 4.27
N GLY A 646 11.65 15.54 5.23
CA GLY A 646 11.42 14.40 6.12
C GLY A 646 10.05 14.46 6.79
N TRP A 647 9.76 13.46 7.62
CA TRP A 647 8.48 13.37 8.33
C TRP A 647 8.20 14.49 9.32
N ASP A 648 9.22 15.28 9.70
CA ASP A 648 9.12 16.43 10.61
C ASP A 648 9.21 17.77 9.87
N ASP A 649 9.97 17.88 8.77
CA ASP A 649 10.13 19.14 8.02
C ASP A 649 9.75 19.00 6.53
N LYS A 650 8.65 19.67 6.11
CA LYS A 650 8.16 19.64 4.71
C LYS A 650 8.35 20.93 3.94
N HIS A 651 9.02 21.93 4.51
CA HIS A 651 9.16 23.19 3.79
C HIS A 651 10.03 23.00 2.53
N TYR A 652 10.91 22.01 2.50
CA TYR A 652 11.73 21.62 1.36
C TYR A 652 10.90 21.12 0.16
N GLY A 653 9.92 20.25 0.40
CA GLY A 653 8.97 19.82 -0.62
C GLY A 653 8.04 20.95 -1.04
N ALA A 654 7.52 21.69 -0.06
CA ALA A 654 6.62 22.81 -0.31
C ALA A 654 7.27 23.91 -1.15
N GLN A 655 8.53 24.28 -0.88
CA GLN A 655 9.23 25.31 -1.65
C GLN A 655 9.45 24.92 -3.12
N ILE A 656 9.71 23.63 -3.40
CA ILE A 656 9.88 23.13 -4.78
C ILE A 656 8.56 23.22 -5.55
N LEU A 657 7.47 22.74 -4.94
CA LEU A 657 6.14 22.79 -5.54
C LEU A 657 5.68 24.24 -5.73
N LEU A 658 5.87 25.09 -4.73
CA LEU A 658 5.52 26.50 -4.80
C LEU A 658 6.37 27.25 -5.83
N ALA A 659 7.68 26.96 -5.94
CA ALA A 659 8.52 27.52 -7.01
C ALA A 659 7.94 27.18 -8.40
N ARG A 660 7.55 25.93 -8.63
CA ARG A 660 6.94 25.49 -9.89
C ARG A 660 5.61 26.21 -10.15
N ILE A 661 4.70 26.21 -9.17
CA ILE A 661 3.37 26.80 -9.27
C ILE A 661 3.47 28.31 -9.52
N THR A 662 4.16 29.03 -8.64
CA THR A 662 4.29 30.50 -8.74
C THR A 662 5.01 30.94 -10.00
N SER A 663 6.04 30.19 -10.45
CA SER A 663 6.71 30.45 -11.73
C SER A 663 5.77 30.28 -12.92
N SER A 664 5.00 29.18 -12.97
CA SER A 664 4.02 28.95 -14.03
C SER A 664 2.91 30.01 -14.10
N LEU A 665 2.61 30.65 -12.96
CA LEU A 665 1.65 31.75 -12.84
C LEU A 665 2.29 33.14 -13.00
N ASN A 666 3.60 33.24 -13.25
CA ASN A 666 4.37 34.49 -13.29
C ASN A 666 4.22 35.37 -12.03
N MET A 667 4.15 34.76 -10.85
CA MET A 667 4.04 35.47 -9.58
C MET A 667 5.40 35.98 -9.08
N PRO A 668 5.48 37.18 -8.48
CA PRO A 668 6.74 37.74 -7.95
C PRO A 668 7.42 36.85 -6.89
N GLU A 669 6.63 36.11 -6.11
CA GLU A 669 7.08 35.22 -5.05
C GLU A 669 7.95 34.07 -5.59
N ALA A 670 7.83 33.72 -6.88
CA ALA A 670 8.57 32.64 -7.52
C ALA A 670 10.07 32.77 -7.34
N THR A 671 10.62 33.99 -7.44
CA THR A 671 12.06 34.23 -7.28
C THR A 671 12.57 33.77 -5.92
N ARG A 672 11.81 34.00 -4.84
CA ARG A 672 12.24 33.63 -3.48
C ARG A 672 12.23 32.11 -3.29
N PHE A 673 11.18 31.43 -3.77
CA PHE A 673 11.10 29.96 -3.69
C PHE A 673 12.16 29.27 -4.55
N ILE A 674 12.44 29.78 -5.76
CA ILE A 674 13.51 29.28 -6.63
C ILE A 674 14.86 29.41 -5.93
N GLN A 675 15.21 30.61 -5.45
CA GLN A 675 16.49 30.83 -4.76
C GLN A 675 16.63 29.98 -3.49
N SER A 676 15.55 29.74 -2.75
CA SER A 676 15.57 28.86 -1.58
C SER A 676 15.81 27.40 -1.97
N THR A 677 15.15 26.95 -3.03
CA THR A 677 15.35 25.61 -3.59
C THR A 677 16.79 25.42 -4.09
N GLU A 678 17.32 26.38 -4.84
CA GLU A 678 18.71 26.34 -5.34
C GLU A 678 19.70 26.27 -4.18
N ARG A 679 19.53 27.08 -3.13
CA ARG A 679 20.39 27.03 -1.93
C ARG A 679 20.36 25.67 -1.24
N ASN A 680 19.18 25.07 -1.10
CA ASN A 680 19.05 23.76 -0.48
C ASN A 680 19.72 22.68 -1.34
N LEU A 681 19.53 22.70 -2.66
CA LEU A 681 20.18 21.75 -3.57
C LEU A 681 21.71 21.93 -3.62
N ASP A 682 22.22 23.16 -3.52
CA ASP A 682 23.65 23.44 -3.46
C ASP A 682 24.30 22.96 -2.15
N TYR A 683 23.55 22.96 -1.05
CA TYR A 683 24.04 22.53 0.26
C TYR A 683 23.86 21.02 0.48
N CYS A 684 22.65 20.50 0.29
CA CYS A 684 22.30 19.11 0.45
C CYS A 684 22.54 18.35 -0.86
N ASN A 685 23.77 17.88 -1.04
CA ASN A 685 24.08 16.86 -2.06
C ASN A 685 23.92 15.43 -1.49
N GLU A 686 23.18 15.28 -0.39
CA GLU A 686 22.97 14.06 0.39
C GLU A 686 21.46 13.79 0.56
N VAL A 687 21.04 12.53 0.39
CA VAL A 687 19.64 12.06 0.50
C VAL A 687 19.46 11.26 1.78
N ALA A 688 18.37 11.47 2.53
CA ALA A 688 18.05 10.73 3.77
C ALA A 688 16.56 10.38 3.89
N THR A 689 16.25 9.47 4.81
CA THR A 689 15.29 8.38 4.64
C THR A 689 14.12 8.39 5.63
N ASP A 690 12.92 8.58 5.09
CA ASP A 690 11.70 7.79 5.39
C ASP A 690 11.71 6.42 4.67
N TYR A 691 12.93 5.88 4.56
CA TYR A 691 13.50 4.69 3.92
C TYR A 691 12.93 4.30 2.54
N ASN A 692 11.62 4.15 2.41
CA ASN A 692 10.96 3.71 1.19
C ASN A 692 10.06 4.77 0.52
N ALA A 693 9.59 5.84 1.18
CA ALA A 693 8.62 6.74 0.52
C ALA A 693 9.29 7.59 -0.58
N GLY A 694 10.31 8.39 -0.21
CA GLY A 694 11.14 9.14 -1.18
C GLY A 694 11.92 8.22 -2.12
N PHE A 695 12.39 7.07 -1.63
CA PHE A 695 13.14 6.09 -2.43
C PHE A 695 12.28 5.45 -3.52
N THR A 696 11.04 5.05 -3.23
CA THR A 696 10.10 4.51 -4.23
C THR A 696 9.84 5.55 -5.32
N GLY A 697 9.71 6.84 -4.98
CA GLY A 697 9.58 7.90 -5.98
C GLY A 697 10.81 8.09 -6.86
N ALA A 698 12.01 8.02 -6.27
CA ALA A 698 13.26 8.02 -7.02
C ALA A 698 13.36 6.80 -7.95
N LEU A 699 12.99 5.60 -7.49
CA LEU A 699 12.96 4.38 -8.31
C LEU A 699 11.97 4.49 -9.46
N ALA A 700 10.77 5.04 -9.25
CA ALA A 700 9.80 5.26 -10.32
C ALA A 700 10.36 6.19 -11.40
N LYS A 701 11.06 7.26 -10.99
CA LYS A 701 11.76 8.15 -11.94
C LYS A 701 12.90 7.45 -12.66
N MET A 702 13.72 6.67 -11.94
CA MET A 702 14.81 5.90 -12.55
C MET A 702 14.28 4.86 -13.53
N ASN A 703 13.18 4.18 -13.21
CA ASN A 703 12.52 3.24 -14.11
C ASN A 703 12.00 3.95 -15.37
N LEU A 704 11.36 5.11 -15.22
CA LEU A 704 10.91 5.93 -16.34
C LEU A 704 12.07 6.34 -17.28
N LEU A 705 13.24 6.66 -16.71
CA LEU A 705 14.40 7.11 -17.49
C LEU A 705 15.22 5.97 -18.10
N PHE A 706 15.31 4.82 -17.42
CA PHE A 706 16.30 3.78 -17.71
C PHE A 706 15.73 2.35 -17.85
N GLY A 707 14.50 2.11 -17.38
CA GLY A 707 13.91 0.77 -17.21
C GLY A 707 13.12 0.22 -18.41
N GLN A 708 13.22 0.84 -19.60
CA GLN A 708 12.44 0.48 -20.79
C GLN A 708 12.59 -1.00 -21.25
N ASN A 709 13.62 -1.71 -20.77
CA ASN A 709 13.85 -3.13 -21.07
C ASN A 709 13.82 -4.03 -19.83
N ASP A 710 13.59 -3.47 -18.65
CA ASP A 710 13.51 -4.23 -17.41
C ASP A 710 12.08 -4.75 -17.24
N GLN A 711 11.95 -5.95 -16.67
CA GLN A 711 10.66 -6.54 -16.36
C GLN A 711 10.64 -6.89 -14.88
N PRO A 712 9.51 -6.66 -14.18
CA PRO A 712 9.37 -7.10 -12.79
C PRO A 712 9.54 -8.62 -12.71
N ILE A 713 10.01 -9.10 -11.56
CA ILE A 713 10.15 -10.54 -11.30
C ILE A 713 8.77 -11.17 -11.39
N ALA A 714 8.58 -12.06 -12.37
CA ALA A 714 7.32 -12.77 -12.54
C ALA A 714 7.01 -13.63 -11.30
N ASN A 715 5.77 -13.56 -10.80
CA ASN A 715 5.27 -14.30 -9.64
C ASN A 715 6.00 -13.98 -8.32
N PHE A 716 6.38 -12.72 -8.10
CA PHE A 716 6.87 -12.24 -6.81
C PHE A 716 5.70 -11.88 -5.86
N PRO A 717 5.77 -12.22 -4.56
CA PRO A 717 6.87 -12.89 -3.85
C PRO A 717 6.87 -14.42 -4.00
N ALA A 718 8.06 -15.03 -3.94
CA ALA A 718 8.18 -16.48 -3.88
C ALA A 718 7.61 -17.02 -2.55
N PRO A 719 6.84 -18.13 -2.54
CA PRO A 719 6.32 -18.70 -1.30
C PRO A 719 7.44 -19.10 -0.33
N GLU A 720 7.28 -18.74 0.94
CA GLU A 720 8.26 -19.06 1.98
C GLU A 720 8.30 -20.56 2.32
N VAL A 721 9.48 -21.04 2.76
CA VAL A 721 9.66 -22.42 3.21
C VAL A 721 9.19 -22.57 4.65
N LYS A 722 8.06 -23.24 4.85
CA LYS A 722 7.48 -23.47 6.18
C LYS A 722 8.28 -24.49 6.98
N THR A 723 8.42 -24.22 8.28
CA THR A 723 8.92 -25.20 9.25
C THR A 723 7.76 -25.76 10.07
N ASP A 724 8.01 -26.78 10.90
CA ASP A 724 6.97 -27.35 11.77
C ASP A 724 6.52 -26.34 12.83
N GLU A 725 5.29 -25.85 12.69
CA GLU A 725 4.72 -24.81 13.56
C GLU A 725 4.19 -25.37 14.88
N PHE A 726 3.59 -26.57 14.86
CA PHE A 726 3.02 -27.19 16.05
C PHE A 726 3.59 -28.58 16.23
N PHE A 727 4.07 -28.89 17.42
CA PHE A 727 4.61 -30.22 17.72
C PHE A 727 4.70 -30.45 19.22
N VAL A 728 4.93 -31.70 19.61
CA VAL A 728 5.21 -32.07 21.00
C VAL A 728 6.65 -32.52 21.13
N GLU A 729 7.34 -32.02 22.14
CA GLU A 729 8.60 -32.56 22.63
C GLU A 729 8.32 -33.39 23.87
N ALA A 730 8.73 -34.66 23.92
CA ALA A 730 8.41 -35.55 25.01
C ALA A 730 9.58 -36.43 25.44
N ALA A 731 9.53 -36.90 26.69
CA ALA A 731 10.45 -37.86 27.27
C ALA A 731 9.75 -38.75 28.30
N VAL A 732 10.35 -39.92 28.54
CA VAL A 732 10.04 -40.73 29.71
C VAL A 732 10.68 -40.05 30.92
N LYS A 733 9.83 -39.53 31.82
CA LYS A 733 10.26 -38.92 33.08
C LYS A 733 10.59 -39.97 34.12
N ALA A 734 9.74 -40.99 34.24
CA ALA A 734 9.93 -42.14 35.08
C ALA A 734 9.17 -43.34 34.51
N SER A 735 9.64 -44.55 34.79
CA SER A 735 8.92 -45.78 34.46
C SER A 735 9.12 -46.82 35.55
N GLY A 736 8.16 -47.73 35.67
CA GLY A 736 8.21 -48.85 36.60
C GLY A 736 7.57 -50.08 35.99
N SER A 737 7.51 -51.17 36.77
CA SER A 737 6.93 -52.44 36.32
C SER A 737 5.42 -52.39 36.04
N ASN A 738 4.76 -51.29 36.38
CA ASN A 738 3.32 -51.10 36.20
C ASN A 738 2.93 -49.69 35.74
N TYR A 739 3.88 -48.83 35.35
CA TYR A 739 3.55 -47.47 34.92
C TYR A 739 4.58 -46.87 33.96
N THR A 740 4.13 -45.90 33.17
CA THR A 740 4.97 -44.98 32.40
C THR A 740 4.56 -43.55 32.73
N GLU A 741 5.52 -42.71 33.10
CA GLU A 741 5.33 -41.28 33.32
C GLU A 741 6.00 -40.48 32.21
N ILE A 742 5.21 -39.68 31.52
CA ILE A 742 5.61 -38.86 30.38
C ILE A 742 5.74 -37.42 30.84
N LYS A 743 6.83 -36.76 30.44
CA LYS A 743 6.97 -35.30 30.41
C LYS A 743 6.84 -34.87 28.96
N ALA A 744 5.85 -34.03 28.64
CA ALA A 744 5.59 -33.54 27.30
C ALA A 744 5.46 -32.01 27.30
N GLN A 745 5.94 -31.37 26.24
CA GLN A 745 5.88 -29.94 26.00
C GLN A 745 5.24 -29.69 24.63
N LEU A 746 4.02 -29.17 24.64
CA LEU A 746 3.32 -28.74 23.44
C LEU A 746 3.90 -27.38 23.01
N ASN A 747 4.39 -27.31 21.77
CA ASN A 747 5.01 -26.12 21.18
C ASN A 747 4.09 -25.52 20.10
N ASN A 748 3.88 -24.20 20.13
CA ASN A 748 3.36 -23.37 19.05
C ASN A 748 4.45 -22.38 18.61
N ARG A 749 5.15 -22.70 17.53
CA ARG A 749 6.16 -21.88 16.86
C ARG A 749 5.67 -21.41 15.49
N SER A 750 4.37 -21.08 15.41
CA SER A 750 3.78 -20.59 14.17
C SER A 750 4.44 -19.31 13.67
N GLY A 751 4.54 -19.20 12.35
CA GLY A 751 5.15 -18.07 11.64
C GLY A 751 4.55 -17.82 10.26
N TRP A 752 3.60 -18.66 9.81
CA TRP A 752 2.99 -18.57 8.47
C TRP A 752 1.45 -18.61 8.49
N PRO A 753 0.77 -17.65 9.14
CA PRO A 753 1.31 -16.59 9.97
C PRO A 753 1.44 -17.09 11.42
N ALA A 754 2.04 -16.27 12.28
CA ALA A 754 1.93 -16.48 13.72
C ALA A 754 0.45 -16.49 14.12
N ARG A 755 0.08 -17.40 15.02
CA ARG A 755 -1.32 -17.56 15.43
C ARG A 755 -1.47 -18.08 16.84
N MET A 756 -2.58 -17.70 17.47
CA MET A 756 -2.95 -18.17 18.79
C MET A 756 -3.40 -19.63 18.73
N GLY A 757 -2.98 -20.44 19.70
CA GLY A 757 -3.36 -21.84 19.86
C GLY A 757 -4.20 -22.07 21.10
N GLU A 758 -5.45 -21.61 21.12
CA GLU A 758 -6.33 -21.72 22.31
C GLU A 758 -7.13 -23.03 22.38
N LYS A 759 -7.10 -23.84 21.31
CA LYS A 759 -7.85 -25.11 21.20
C LYS A 759 -6.92 -26.28 20.89
N LEU A 760 -5.65 -26.13 21.27
CA LEU A 760 -4.64 -27.15 21.01
C LEU A 760 -4.79 -28.32 21.97
N SER A 761 -4.55 -29.52 21.47
CA SER A 761 -4.44 -30.74 22.27
C SER A 761 -3.44 -31.69 21.62
N PHE A 762 -2.94 -32.66 22.37
CA PHE A 762 -2.20 -33.78 21.80
C PHE A 762 -2.64 -35.10 22.42
N ARG A 763 -2.37 -36.20 21.73
CA ARG A 763 -2.74 -37.54 22.17
C ARG A 763 -1.53 -38.45 22.36
N TYR A 764 -1.56 -39.21 23.46
CA TYR A 764 -0.66 -40.32 23.71
C TYR A 764 -1.42 -41.63 23.53
N PHE A 765 -1.00 -42.44 22.57
CA PHE A 765 -1.64 -43.70 22.23
C PHE A 765 -0.96 -44.88 22.93
N VAL A 766 -1.79 -45.68 23.58
CA VAL A 766 -1.44 -46.83 24.42
C VAL A 766 -2.04 -48.10 23.81
N ASP A 767 -1.26 -49.18 23.73
CA ASP A 767 -1.73 -50.51 23.40
C ASP A 767 -1.93 -51.28 24.70
N LEU A 768 -3.19 -51.62 25.02
CA LEU A 768 -3.53 -52.31 26.26
C LEU A 768 -3.71 -53.82 26.07
N SER A 769 -3.27 -54.40 24.95
CA SER A 769 -3.47 -55.82 24.65
C SER A 769 -2.89 -56.74 25.74
N GLU A 770 -1.78 -56.36 26.37
CA GLU A 770 -1.19 -57.11 27.49
C GLU A 770 -1.99 -56.99 28.79
N VAL A 771 -2.63 -55.85 29.04
CA VAL A 771 -3.54 -55.65 30.19
C VAL A 771 -4.75 -56.57 30.05
N TYR A 772 -5.34 -56.63 28.86
CA TYR A 772 -6.46 -57.53 28.56
C TYR A 772 -6.05 -59.01 28.59
N ALA A 773 -4.85 -59.36 28.10
CA ALA A 773 -4.34 -60.73 28.16
C ALA A 773 -4.13 -61.22 29.61
N ALA A 774 -3.82 -60.31 30.53
CA ALA A 774 -3.70 -60.60 31.96
C ALA A 774 -5.06 -60.67 32.71
N GLY A 775 -6.18 -60.50 32.01
CA GLY A 775 -7.54 -60.59 32.58
C GLY A 775 -8.10 -59.29 33.15
N TYR A 776 -7.40 -58.17 32.95
CA TYR A 776 -7.85 -56.84 33.37
C TYR A 776 -8.53 -56.11 32.20
N THR A 777 -9.06 -54.91 32.49
CA THR A 777 -9.72 -54.06 31.50
C THR A 777 -9.20 -52.63 31.58
N VAL A 778 -9.63 -51.76 30.66
CA VAL A 778 -9.21 -50.34 30.68
C VAL A 778 -9.59 -49.62 31.98
N SER A 779 -10.64 -50.06 32.71
CA SER A 779 -11.00 -49.44 34.00
C SER A 779 -9.97 -49.70 35.11
N ASP A 780 -9.07 -50.66 34.91
CA ASP A 780 -7.96 -50.95 35.83
C ASP A 780 -6.71 -50.12 35.52
N VAL A 781 -6.75 -49.29 34.46
CA VAL A 781 -5.69 -48.35 34.09
C VAL A 781 -6.07 -46.96 34.58
N GLN A 782 -5.17 -46.32 35.31
CA GLN A 782 -5.38 -44.97 35.83
C GLN A 782 -4.36 -43.98 35.28
N VAL A 783 -4.86 -42.84 34.80
CA VAL A 783 -4.04 -41.69 34.46
C VAL A 783 -4.06 -40.69 35.62
N THR A 784 -2.87 -40.29 36.06
CA THR A 784 -2.69 -39.25 37.08
C THR A 784 -1.77 -38.17 36.53
N THR A 785 -1.99 -36.93 36.94
CA THR A 785 -1.22 -35.78 36.46
C THR A 785 -0.48 -35.16 37.64
N ALA A 786 0.84 -35.07 37.55
CA ALA A 786 1.67 -34.50 38.62
C ALA A 786 1.92 -33.00 38.40
N TYR A 787 1.93 -32.56 37.14
CA TYR A 787 2.14 -31.16 36.75
C TYR A 787 1.46 -30.89 35.40
N ALA A 788 0.78 -29.76 35.25
CA ALA A 788 0.18 -29.34 33.99
C ALA A 788 0.05 -27.83 33.92
N GLU A 789 0.54 -27.23 32.85
CA GLU A 789 0.42 -25.79 32.57
C GLU A 789 -0.83 -25.52 31.71
N GLY A 790 -2.00 -25.51 32.35
CA GLY A 790 -3.28 -25.24 31.68
C GLY A 790 -3.89 -26.44 30.93
N ALA A 791 -3.22 -27.59 30.94
CA ALA A 791 -3.75 -28.81 30.35
C ALA A 791 -4.71 -29.55 31.29
N THR A 792 -5.77 -30.13 30.73
CA THR A 792 -6.52 -31.23 31.35
C THR A 792 -6.14 -32.54 30.68
N VAL A 793 -5.96 -33.61 31.46
CA VAL A 793 -5.53 -34.92 30.92
C VAL A 793 -6.64 -35.94 31.12
N SER A 794 -7.07 -36.57 30.03
CA SER A 794 -8.15 -37.55 30.06
C SER A 794 -7.70 -38.89 30.66
N GLN A 795 -8.67 -39.67 31.15
CA GLN A 795 -8.48 -41.13 31.26
C GLN A 795 -8.37 -41.75 29.85
N PRO A 796 -7.90 -43.01 29.70
CA PRO A 796 -7.75 -43.63 28.40
C PRO A 796 -9.10 -43.79 27.69
N VAL A 797 -9.23 -43.18 26.51
CA VAL A 797 -10.42 -43.27 25.66
C VAL A 797 -10.17 -44.26 24.53
N VAL A 798 -11.18 -45.07 24.18
CA VAL A 798 -11.06 -46.08 23.13
C VAL A 798 -10.81 -45.43 21.76
N VAL A 799 -9.81 -45.94 21.02
CA VAL A 799 -9.50 -45.55 19.64
C VAL A 799 -9.81 -46.70 18.69
N ASP A 800 -9.29 -47.89 19.00
CA ASP A 800 -9.59 -49.14 18.27
C ASP A 800 -9.79 -50.27 19.29
N ALA A 801 -11.06 -50.59 19.54
CA ALA A 801 -11.43 -51.64 20.49
C ALA A 801 -10.96 -53.05 20.05
N GLY A 802 -10.84 -53.29 18.74
CA GLY A 802 -10.41 -54.58 18.19
C GLY A 802 -8.92 -54.84 18.40
N LYS A 803 -8.12 -53.77 18.29
CA LYS A 803 -6.67 -53.80 18.55
C LYS A 803 -6.28 -53.40 19.97
N ARG A 804 -7.25 -53.06 20.83
CA ARG A 804 -7.02 -52.57 22.20
C ARG A 804 -6.17 -51.31 22.25
N ILE A 805 -6.32 -50.43 21.26
CA ILE A 805 -5.65 -49.13 21.23
C ILE A 805 -6.52 -48.08 21.89
N TYR A 806 -5.93 -47.34 22.82
CA TYR A 806 -6.55 -46.26 23.58
C TYR A 806 -5.72 -44.98 23.44
N ALA A 807 -6.33 -43.82 23.73
CA ALA A 807 -5.65 -42.54 23.75
C ALA A 807 -5.87 -41.81 25.08
N VAL A 808 -4.78 -41.25 25.60
CA VAL A 808 -4.78 -40.25 26.67
C VAL A 808 -4.62 -38.89 26.00
N THR A 809 -5.59 -38.00 26.17
CA THR A 809 -5.57 -36.66 25.56
C THR A 809 -5.11 -35.65 26.60
N ALA A 810 -4.08 -34.86 26.26
CA ALA A 810 -3.75 -33.64 26.97
C ALA A 810 -4.38 -32.47 26.21
N ASP A 811 -5.42 -31.88 26.79
CA ASP A 811 -6.24 -30.82 26.19
C ASP A 811 -5.91 -29.47 26.83
N PHE A 812 -5.44 -28.53 26.01
CA PHE A 812 -5.10 -27.17 26.42
C PHE A 812 -6.18 -26.16 26.01
N THR A 813 -7.40 -26.62 25.70
CA THR A 813 -8.50 -25.73 25.36
C THR A 813 -8.73 -24.67 26.45
N GLY A 814 -8.72 -23.39 26.06
CA GLY A 814 -8.79 -22.24 26.95
C GLY A 814 -7.43 -21.74 27.47
N THR A 815 -6.33 -22.43 27.16
CA THR A 815 -4.96 -21.96 27.45
C THR A 815 -4.38 -21.26 26.23
N LYS A 816 -3.96 -20.00 26.40
CA LYS A 816 -3.27 -19.25 25.35
C LYS A 816 -1.85 -19.78 25.14
N ILE A 817 -1.61 -20.38 23.97
CA ILE A 817 -0.29 -20.83 23.52
C ILE A 817 0.04 -20.10 22.21
N TYR A 818 1.05 -19.23 22.21
CA TYR A 818 1.38 -18.37 21.06
C TYR A 818 2.87 -18.04 21.03
N PRO A 819 3.44 -17.70 19.85
CA PRO A 819 4.88 -17.44 19.67
C PRO A 819 5.30 -16.06 20.22
N GLY A 820 5.04 -15.78 21.49
CA GLY A 820 5.27 -14.47 22.12
C GLY A 820 6.28 -14.43 23.28
N GLY A 821 7.16 -15.42 23.37
CA GLY A 821 8.22 -15.49 24.39
C GLY A 821 8.26 -16.79 25.20
N GLU A 822 9.32 -16.97 25.98
CA GLU A 822 9.54 -18.17 26.80
C GLU A 822 8.39 -18.36 27.80
N GLY A 823 7.76 -19.54 27.77
CA GLY A 823 6.57 -19.85 28.58
C GLY A 823 5.23 -19.48 27.94
N HIS A 824 5.20 -18.74 26.82
CA HIS A 824 3.99 -18.49 26.02
C HIS A 824 3.86 -19.48 24.87
N TYR A 825 4.96 -19.74 24.16
CA TYR A 825 4.94 -20.62 22.98
C TYR A 825 4.94 -22.11 23.32
N ARG A 826 5.25 -22.45 24.58
CA ARG A 826 5.26 -23.84 25.03
C ARG A 826 4.52 -24.02 26.35
N LYS A 827 3.84 -25.15 26.49
CA LYS A 827 3.21 -25.58 27.75
C LYS A 827 3.57 -27.02 28.07
N GLU A 828 3.98 -27.24 29.31
CA GLU A 828 4.38 -28.54 29.82
C GLU A 828 3.23 -29.26 30.52
N VAL A 829 3.17 -30.57 30.30
CA VAL A 829 2.27 -31.49 31.01
C VAL A 829 3.04 -32.76 31.36
N GLN A 830 2.82 -33.24 32.58
CA GLN A 830 3.39 -34.46 33.10
C GLN A 830 2.27 -35.38 33.60
N PHE A 831 2.10 -36.49 32.92
CA PHE A 831 1.07 -37.48 33.26
C PHE A 831 1.66 -38.88 33.32
N ARG A 832 1.12 -39.68 34.24
CA ARG A 832 1.49 -41.06 34.48
C ARG A 832 0.32 -41.96 34.15
N ILE A 833 0.56 -42.93 33.28
CA ILE A 833 -0.37 -44.03 32.99
C ILE A 833 0.07 -45.21 33.84
N THR A 834 -0.80 -45.66 34.75
CA THR A 834 -0.53 -46.76 35.69
C THR A 834 -1.47 -47.92 35.37
N GLY A 835 -0.90 -49.05 34.98
CA GLY A 835 -1.61 -50.31 34.80
C GLY A 835 -1.50 -51.25 36.01
N PRO A 836 -2.17 -52.41 35.96
CA PRO A 836 -2.07 -53.45 36.97
C PRO A 836 -0.65 -54.00 37.11
N GLN A 837 -0.26 -54.38 38.33
CA GLN A 837 1.09 -54.85 38.60
C GLN A 837 1.42 -56.14 37.83
N GLY A 838 2.50 -56.11 37.05
CA GLY A 838 2.94 -57.24 36.22
C GLY A 838 2.24 -57.40 34.87
N ALA A 839 1.35 -56.46 34.50
CA ALA A 839 0.57 -56.49 33.26
C ALA A 839 0.74 -55.22 32.41
N TRP A 840 1.81 -54.44 32.61
CA TRP A 840 2.08 -53.20 31.88
C TRP A 840 3.25 -53.38 30.92
N ASN A 841 3.09 -52.99 29.65
CA ASN A 841 4.18 -52.94 28.68
C ASN A 841 4.09 -51.63 27.90
N ALA A 842 5.11 -50.78 28.03
CA ALA A 842 5.14 -49.52 27.26
C ALA A 842 5.75 -49.68 25.86
N ASN A 843 6.44 -50.79 25.57
CA ASN A 843 7.23 -50.91 24.33
C ASN A 843 6.37 -51.13 23.08
N ASN A 844 5.12 -51.58 23.24
CA ASN A 844 4.12 -51.70 22.17
C ASN A 844 3.27 -50.43 22.00
N ASP A 845 3.40 -49.44 22.89
CA ASP A 845 2.69 -48.17 22.75
C ASP A 845 3.22 -47.38 21.55
N HIS A 846 2.32 -46.92 20.68
CA HIS A 846 2.68 -46.10 19.53
C HIS A 846 3.38 -44.82 19.94
N SER A 847 2.88 -44.13 20.97
CA SER A 847 3.43 -42.85 21.41
C SER A 847 4.69 -42.97 22.29
N PHE A 848 5.07 -44.19 22.72
CA PHE A 848 6.33 -44.43 23.43
C PHE A 848 7.53 -44.52 22.50
N GLN A 849 7.30 -44.74 21.20
CA GLN A 849 8.36 -44.93 20.21
C GLN A 849 9.27 -43.70 20.12
N GLY A 850 10.59 -43.94 20.22
CA GLY A 850 11.60 -42.90 20.08
C GLY A 850 11.76 -41.98 21.29
N LEU A 851 11.01 -42.18 22.38
CA LEU A 851 11.16 -41.37 23.60
C LEU A 851 12.38 -41.80 24.41
N GLY A 852 13.27 -40.84 24.70
CA GLY A 852 14.40 -41.03 25.61
C GLY A 852 14.03 -40.77 27.08
N THR A 853 14.97 -41.02 27.99
CA THR A 853 14.84 -40.72 29.42
C THR A 853 15.39 -39.33 29.76
N GLY A 854 14.64 -38.57 30.56
CA GLY A 854 15.07 -37.29 31.13
C GLY A 854 14.92 -36.07 30.21
N ASN A 855 15.52 -36.09 29.01
CA ASN A 855 15.49 -34.95 28.08
C ASN A 855 14.38 -35.09 27.04
N VAL A 856 13.52 -34.07 26.92
CA VAL A 856 12.46 -34.01 25.91
C VAL A 856 13.05 -33.93 24.50
N ALA A 857 12.45 -34.66 23.57
CA ALA A 857 12.78 -34.59 22.15
C ALA A 857 11.50 -34.53 21.33
N LYS A 858 11.56 -33.81 20.21
CA LYS A 858 10.43 -33.70 19.27
C LYS A 858 9.99 -35.08 18.79
N SER A 859 8.72 -35.39 18.93
CA SER A 859 8.16 -36.69 18.54
C SER A 859 7.00 -36.53 17.57
N THR A 860 7.07 -37.27 16.47
CA THR A 860 5.97 -37.39 15.50
C THR A 860 4.90 -38.38 15.96
N TYR A 861 5.13 -39.16 17.03
CA TYR A 861 4.19 -40.15 17.55
C TYR A 861 3.24 -39.58 18.63
N LEU A 862 3.39 -38.30 18.97
CA LEU A 862 2.41 -37.54 19.75
C LEU A 862 1.76 -36.49 18.84
N PRO A 863 0.69 -36.86 18.10
CA PRO A 863 0.06 -35.93 17.19
C PRO A 863 -0.62 -34.77 17.93
N VAL A 864 -0.52 -33.59 17.32
CA VAL A 864 -1.15 -32.35 17.79
C VAL A 864 -2.42 -32.11 16.99
N TYR A 865 -3.44 -31.62 17.68
CA TYR A 865 -4.73 -31.26 17.14
C TYR A 865 -5.06 -29.82 17.50
N ASP A 866 -5.74 -29.12 16.62
CA ASP A 866 -6.35 -27.82 16.88
C ASP A 866 -7.86 -27.94 16.64
N ALA A 867 -8.65 -27.64 17.68
CA ALA A 867 -10.10 -27.88 17.68
C ALA A 867 -10.49 -29.31 17.24
N GLY A 868 -9.66 -30.30 17.60
CA GLY A 868 -9.84 -31.72 17.25
C GLY A 868 -9.36 -32.13 15.85
N ILE A 869 -8.89 -31.19 15.02
CA ILE A 869 -8.31 -31.47 13.70
C ILE A 869 -6.80 -31.71 13.85
N ARG A 870 -6.30 -32.86 13.37
CA ARG A 870 -4.86 -33.16 13.46
C ARG A 870 -4.04 -32.26 12.55
N ILE A 871 -3.08 -31.56 13.13
CA ILE A 871 -2.20 -30.60 12.43
C ILE A 871 -0.72 -31.03 12.44
N TYR A 872 -0.34 -31.98 13.29
CA TYR A 872 1.02 -32.54 13.35
C TYR A 872 1.01 -34.00 13.81
N GLY A 873 2.07 -34.73 13.48
CA GLY A 873 2.32 -36.10 13.95
C GLY A 873 1.40 -37.16 13.33
N GLN A 874 1.52 -38.39 13.83
CA GLN A 874 0.92 -39.60 13.27
C GLN A 874 0.14 -40.38 14.33
N GLU A 875 -0.98 -40.98 13.92
CA GLU A 875 -1.80 -41.86 14.75
C GLU A 875 -1.47 -43.35 14.49
N PRO A 876 -1.77 -44.27 15.43
CA PRO A 876 -1.50 -45.70 15.28
C PRO A 876 -2.20 -46.33 14.08
N GLY A 877 -1.48 -47.16 13.32
CA GLY A 877 -2.04 -47.89 12.17
C GLY A 877 -2.38 -47.03 10.96
N VAL A 878 -2.02 -45.75 10.97
CA VAL A 878 -2.17 -44.84 9.84
C VAL A 878 -0.82 -44.76 9.12
N THR A 879 -0.77 -45.20 7.85
CA THR A 879 0.36 -44.89 6.96
C THR A 879 0.60 -43.38 7.02
N PRO A 880 1.86 -42.88 7.06
CA PRO A 880 2.14 -41.47 7.30
C PRO A 880 1.16 -40.62 6.52
N VAL A 881 0.40 -39.80 7.23
CA VAL A 881 -0.35 -38.79 6.52
C VAL A 881 0.71 -37.88 5.95
N VAL A 882 0.94 -38.07 4.65
CA VAL A 882 1.41 -37.01 3.78
C VAL A 882 0.42 -35.89 4.09
N THR A 883 0.86 -34.91 4.88
CA THR A 883 0.26 -33.59 4.85
C THR A 883 0.05 -33.32 3.38
N PRO A 884 -1.20 -33.23 2.88
CA PRO A 884 -1.39 -33.11 1.45
C PRO A 884 -0.52 -31.96 1.00
N ILE A 885 0.47 -32.28 0.16
CA ILE A 885 1.36 -31.27 -0.38
C ILE A 885 0.44 -30.20 -0.97
N ALA A 886 0.74 -28.92 -0.78
CA ALA A 886 -0.08 -27.85 -1.35
C ALA A 886 -0.37 -28.20 -2.82
N PRO A 887 -1.63 -28.10 -3.27
CA PRO A 887 -1.99 -28.39 -4.66
C PRO A 887 -0.97 -27.76 -5.61
N SER A 888 -0.33 -28.57 -6.43
CA SER A 888 0.69 -28.11 -7.37
C SER A 888 0.08 -27.94 -8.76
N GLY A 889 0.68 -27.07 -9.58
CA GLY A 889 0.13 -26.75 -10.90
C GLY A 889 -1.26 -26.12 -10.83
N VAL A 890 -1.53 -25.34 -9.77
CA VAL A 890 -2.73 -24.51 -9.73
C VAL A 890 -2.68 -23.59 -10.94
N GLN A 891 -3.71 -23.62 -11.77
CA GLN A 891 -3.90 -22.76 -12.92
C GLN A 891 -5.28 -22.14 -12.79
N ALA A 892 -5.33 -20.80 -12.83
CA ALA A 892 -6.57 -20.10 -13.09
C ALA A 892 -6.68 -19.93 -14.60
N VAL A 893 -7.71 -20.54 -15.19
CA VAL A 893 -8.10 -20.27 -16.56
C VAL A 893 -9.28 -19.31 -16.50
N SER A 894 -9.15 -18.18 -17.19
CA SER A 894 -10.25 -17.23 -17.34
C SER A 894 -11.43 -17.95 -18.01
N GLY A 895 -12.49 -18.13 -17.25
CA GLY A 895 -13.76 -18.61 -17.75
C GLY A 895 -14.75 -17.47 -17.90
N ASN A 896 -15.91 -17.80 -18.45
CA ASN A 896 -17.00 -16.87 -18.63
C ASN A 896 -17.75 -16.60 -17.31
N ALA A 897 -17.62 -15.40 -16.75
CA ALA A 897 -18.16 -15.03 -15.42
C ALA A 897 -17.75 -15.98 -14.26
N GLN A 898 -16.74 -16.82 -14.50
CA GLN A 898 -16.19 -17.76 -13.55
C GLN A 898 -14.69 -17.87 -13.77
N VAL A 899 -13.95 -18.17 -12.70
CA VAL A 899 -12.55 -18.56 -12.81
C VAL A 899 -12.51 -20.07 -12.64
N ILE A 900 -12.03 -20.78 -13.65
CA ILE A 900 -11.85 -22.23 -13.56
C ILE A 900 -10.49 -22.48 -12.95
N LEU A 901 -10.49 -23.02 -11.73
CA LEU A 901 -9.28 -23.43 -11.04
C LEU A 901 -9.00 -24.91 -11.33
N ASN A 902 -7.87 -25.18 -11.97
CA ASN A 902 -7.36 -26.53 -12.16
C ASN A 902 -6.13 -26.73 -11.27
N TRP A 903 -5.97 -27.89 -10.65
CA TRP A 903 -4.77 -28.24 -9.91
C TRP A 903 -4.52 -29.74 -9.98
N VAL A 904 -3.27 -30.15 -9.76
CA VAL A 904 -2.93 -31.55 -9.62
C VAL A 904 -3.41 -32.03 -8.24
N ALA A 905 -4.22 -33.09 -8.22
CA ALA A 905 -4.73 -33.64 -6.98
C ALA A 905 -3.60 -34.12 -6.07
N SER A 906 -3.57 -33.61 -4.83
CA SER A 906 -2.59 -33.99 -3.82
C SER A 906 -2.91 -35.37 -3.25
N SER A 907 -1.92 -36.26 -3.25
CA SER A 907 -2.03 -37.58 -2.60
C SER A 907 -2.38 -37.41 -1.12
N GLY A 908 -3.47 -38.05 -0.67
CA GLY A 908 -3.94 -37.98 0.72
C GLY A 908 -4.95 -36.86 1.04
N ALA A 909 -5.28 -35.96 0.10
CA ALA A 909 -6.31 -34.95 0.29
C ALA A 909 -7.73 -35.56 0.28
N LYS A 910 -8.53 -35.29 1.32
CA LYS A 910 -9.94 -35.72 1.41
C LYS A 910 -10.92 -34.68 0.85
N SER A 911 -10.52 -33.42 0.83
CA SER A 911 -11.28 -32.28 0.34
C SER A 911 -10.33 -31.13 -0.01
N TYR A 912 -10.78 -30.21 -0.85
CA TYR A 912 -10.10 -28.95 -1.15
C TYR A 912 -11.03 -27.80 -0.77
N THR A 913 -10.48 -26.74 -0.19
CA THR A 913 -11.23 -25.50 0.11
C THR A 913 -10.72 -24.42 -0.83
N VAL A 914 -11.62 -23.87 -1.65
CA VAL A 914 -11.31 -22.73 -2.53
C VAL A 914 -11.63 -21.45 -1.76
N LYS A 915 -10.63 -20.58 -1.61
CA LYS A 915 -10.80 -19.24 -1.04
C LYS A 915 -10.68 -18.20 -2.15
N ARG A 916 -11.57 -17.21 -2.17
CA ARG A 916 -11.51 -16.04 -3.07
C ARG A 916 -11.28 -14.79 -2.23
N ALA A 917 -10.45 -13.87 -2.72
CA ALA A 917 -10.24 -12.55 -2.12
C ALA A 917 -10.36 -11.50 -3.23
N GLU A 918 -11.05 -10.40 -2.97
CA GLU A 918 -11.24 -9.30 -3.95
C GLU A 918 -10.05 -8.31 -3.95
N VAL A 919 -9.16 -8.44 -2.95
CA VAL A 919 -7.86 -7.76 -2.80
C VAL A 919 -6.91 -8.71 -2.06
N THR A 920 -5.60 -8.57 -2.28
CA THR A 920 -4.57 -9.46 -1.71
C THR A 920 -4.49 -9.41 -0.18
N GLY A 921 -4.66 -10.58 0.49
CA GLY A 921 -4.48 -10.84 1.94
C GLY A 921 -5.64 -11.71 2.48
N GLU A 922 -5.53 -12.83 3.22
CA GLU A 922 -4.51 -13.40 4.14
C GLU A 922 -4.35 -14.96 3.99
N SER A 923 -3.30 -15.50 4.61
CA SER A 923 -2.66 -16.86 4.70
C SER A 923 -3.39 -18.22 4.44
N PRO A 924 -2.66 -19.39 4.45
CA PRO A 924 -1.50 -19.79 3.68
C PRO A 924 -1.87 -20.99 2.76
N GLY A 925 -2.61 -20.71 1.68
CA GLY A 925 -2.99 -21.68 0.64
C GLY A 925 -1.88 -21.91 -0.42
N SER A 926 -2.15 -22.75 -1.43
CA SER A 926 -1.29 -22.94 -2.61
C SER A 926 -0.93 -21.62 -3.30
N ALA A 927 0.07 -21.63 -4.21
CA ALA A 927 0.43 -20.46 -5.02
C ALA A 927 -0.83 -19.79 -5.59
N GLN A 928 -0.92 -18.47 -5.40
CA GLN A 928 -2.06 -17.68 -5.89
C GLN A 928 -2.02 -17.66 -7.42
N VAL A 929 -3.19 -17.79 -8.02
CA VAL A 929 -3.38 -17.65 -9.46
C VAL A 929 -4.43 -16.59 -9.70
N SER A 930 -4.11 -15.61 -10.52
CA SER A 930 -5.05 -14.59 -10.96
C SER A 930 -5.48 -14.89 -12.38
N ALA A 931 -6.78 -14.77 -12.62
CA ALA A 931 -7.35 -14.71 -13.96
C ALA A 931 -8.50 -13.72 -13.90
N THR A 932 -8.48 -12.73 -14.78
CA THR A 932 -9.59 -11.81 -14.95
C THR A 932 -10.74 -12.59 -15.59
N PRO A 933 -11.93 -12.70 -14.95
CA PRO A 933 -13.10 -13.28 -15.59
C PRO A 933 -13.36 -12.54 -16.90
N GLN A 934 -13.48 -13.27 -18.00
CA GLN A 934 -13.87 -12.63 -19.25
C GLN A 934 -15.35 -12.30 -19.20
N ALA A 935 -15.73 -11.17 -19.79
CA ALA A 935 -17.11 -10.73 -19.88
C ALA A 935 -17.95 -11.81 -20.57
N GLY A 936 -18.82 -12.45 -19.80
CA GLY A 936 -20.16 -12.90 -20.20
C GLY A 936 -20.37 -13.30 -21.67
N THR A 937 -19.93 -14.48 -22.15
CA THR A 937 -20.74 -15.11 -23.21
C THR A 937 -22.02 -15.61 -22.56
N SER A 938 -23.14 -14.93 -22.80
CA SER A 938 -24.44 -15.39 -22.33
C SER A 938 -24.66 -16.87 -22.69
N VAL A 939 -25.51 -17.58 -21.94
CA VAL A 939 -26.11 -18.83 -22.43
C VAL A 939 -26.58 -18.64 -23.88
N PRO A 940 -26.59 -19.70 -24.72
CA PRO A 940 -26.88 -19.53 -26.14
C PRO A 940 -28.15 -18.69 -26.37
N GLY A 941 -28.16 -17.84 -27.40
CA GLY A 941 -29.31 -16.99 -27.69
C GLY A 941 -30.60 -17.78 -27.94
N MET A 942 -31.74 -17.09 -27.95
CA MET A 942 -33.03 -17.75 -28.25
C MET A 942 -33.00 -18.45 -29.61
N LEU A 943 -33.61 -19.63 -29.65
CA LEU A 943 -33.86 -20.42 -30.85
C LEU A 943 -35.35 -20.77 -30.94
N THR A 944 -35.83 -20.88 -32.17
CA THR A 944 -37.20 -21.34 -32.44
C THR A 944 -37.16 -22.72 -33.07
N LEU A 945 -37.86 -23.68 -32.47
CA LEU A 945 -38.10 -25.01 -33.01
C LEU A 945 -39.40 -25.00 -33.82
N ASN A 946 -39.32 -25.58 -35.02
CA ASN A 946 -40.44 -25.96 -35.85
C ASN A 946 -40.43 -27.47 -36.08
N GLY A 947 -41.59 -28.06 -36.32
CA GLY A 947 -41.64 -29.48 -36.66
C GLY A 947 -42.90 -29.86 -37.42
N THR A 948 -42.79 -30.93 -38.19
CA THR A 948 -43.89 -31.52 -38.96
C THR A 948 -44.02 -32.99 -38.65
N ALA A 949 -45.25 -33.42 -38.42
CA ALA A 949 -45.59 -34.82 -38.20
C ALA A 949 -45.66 -35.55 -39.54
N GLY A 950 -44.94 -36.68 -39.65
CA GLY A 950 -44.98 -37.58 -40.79
C GLY A 950 -45.54 -38.96 -40.41
N ASN A 951 -45.52 -39.89 -41.36
CA ASN A 951 -45.89 -41.28 -41.11
C ASN A 951 -44.76 -41.98 -40.32
N ALA A 952 -45.02 -42.30 -39.05
CA ALA A 952 -44.08 -42.90 -38.10
C ALA A 952 -42.77 -42.11 -37.93
N GLN A 953 -42.82 -40.80 -38.14
CA GLN A 953 -41.66 -39.92 -37.96
C GLN A 953 -42.09 -38.51 -37.57
N ALA A 954 -41.20 -37.79 -36.90
CA ALA A 954 -41.31 -36.36 -36.63
C ALA A 954 -40.07 -35.67 -37.22
N VAL A 955 -40.28 -34.72 -38.14
CA VAL A 955 -39.18 -33.94 -38.73
C VAL A 955 -39.10 -32.61 -38.00
N LEU A 956 -37.93 -32.28 -37.47
CA LEU A 956 -37.67 -31.11 -36.64
C LEU A 956 -36.63 -30.22 -37.31
N THR A 957 -36.85 -28.91 -37.28
CA THR A 957 -35.88 -27.91 -37.73
C THR A 957 -35.88 -26.72 -36.78
N TRP A 958 -34.73 -26.10 -36.54
CA TRP A 958 -34.64 -24.95 -35.65
C TRP A 958 -33.69 -23.87 -36.17
N THR A 959 -33.84 -22.65 -35.66
CA THR A 959 -32.93 -21.54 -35.96
C THR A 959 -31.62 -21.69 -35.17
N ALA A 960 -30.49 -21.28 -35.74
CA ALA A 960 -29.23 -21.24 -35.02
C ALA A 960 -29.32 -20.27 -33.81
N ALA A 961 -28.93 -20.74 -32.63
CA ALA A 961 -28.76 -19.92 -31.44
C ALA A 961 -27.36 -19.27 -31.46
N THR A 962 -27.30 -17.94 -31.27
CA THR A 962 -26.03 -17.21 -31.15
C THR A 962 -25.23 -17.74 -29.96
N GLY A 963 -24.00 -18.19 -30.20
CA GLY A 963 -23.11 -18.72 -29.14
C GLY A 963 -23.38 -20.18 -28.73
N ALA A 964 -24.23 -20.93 -29.45
CA ALA A 964 -24.38 -22.38 -29.27
C ALA A 964 -23.22 -23.14 -29.93
N GLU A 965 -22.65 -24.11 -29.20
CA GLU A 965 -21.61 -25.02 -29.73
C GLU A 965 -22.23 -26.30 -30.29
N THR A 966 -23.25 -26.84 -29.62
CA THR A 966 -24.00 -28.03 -30.08
C THR A 966 -25.47 -27.95 -29.68
N TYR A 967 -26.31 -28.83 -30.24
CA TYR A 967 -27.74 -28.94 -29.92
C TYR A 967 -28.10 -30.33 -29.38
N LYS A 968 -29.12 -30.37 -28.51
CA LYS A 968 -29.80 -31.60 -28.06
C LYS A 968 -31.27 -31.56 -28.45
N VAL A 969 -31.79 -32.68 -28.94
CA VAL A 969 -33.22 -32.87 -29.16
C VAL A 969 -33.77 -33.60 -27.94
N GLN A 970 -34.71 -32.97 -27.25
CA GLN A 970 -35.41 -33.57 -26.11
C GLN A 970 -36.85 -33.87 -26.49
N ARG A 971 -37.32 -35.08 -26.15
CA ARG A 971 -38.68 -35.54 -26.43
C ARG A 971 -39.37 -36.02 -25.17
N SER A 972 -40.66 -35.74 -25.06
CA SER A 972 -41.56 -36.42 -24.13
C SER A 972 -42.81 -36.95 -24.84
N VAL A 973 -43.43 -37.99 -24.30
CA VAL A 973 -44.86 -38.27 -24.59
C VAL A 973 -45.65 -37.17 -23.88
N VAL A 974 -46.64 -36.56 -24.54
CA VAL A 974 -47.38 -35.41 -23.97
C VAL A 974 -47.80 -35.67 -22.51
N GLY A 975 -47.31 -34.84 -21.59
CA GLY A 975 -47.56 -34.95 -20.14
C GLY A 975 -46.51 -35.73 -19.33
N GLY A 976 -45.45 -36.24 -19.95
CA GLY A 976 -44.35 -36.94 -19.29
C GLY A 976 -43.07 -36.11 -19.10
N ALA A 977 -42.01 -36.75 -18.59
CA ALA A 977 -40.67 -36.16 -18.50
C ALA A 977 -39.98 -36.15 -19.87
N TYR A 978 -39.16 -35.13 -20.14
CA TYR A 978 -38.35 -35.05 -21.36
C TYR A 978 -37.09 -35.93 -21.25
N ALA A 979 -36.82 -36.69 -22.29
CA ALA A 979 -35.60 -37.47 -22.46
C ALA A 979 -34.80 -36.98 -23.68
N ASP A 980 -33.48 -37.05 -23.60
CA ASP A 980 -32.59 -36.72 -24.71
C ASP A 980 -32.68 -37.83 -25.78
N VAL A 981 -33.17 -37.50 -26.97
CA VAL A 981 -33.27 -38.43 -28.11
C VAL A 981 -32.11 -38.26 -29.09
N ALA A 982 -31.44 -37.11 -29.07
CA ALA A 982 -30.18 -36.87 -29.77
C ALA A 982 -29.38 -35.76 -29.05
N THR A 983 -28.05 -35.86 -29.04
CA THR A 983 -27.14 -34.91 -28.39
C THR A 983 -25.91 -34.63 -29.26
N GLY A 984 -25.29 -33.46 -29.10
CA GLY A 984 -24.05 -33.12 -29.83
C GLY A 984 -24.29 -32.81 -31.31
N LEU A 985 -25.50 -32.38 -31.68
CA LEU A 985 -25.82 -32.07 -33.07
C LEU A 985 -25.21 -30.72 -33.46
N GLU A 986 -24.46 -30.69 -34.57
CA GLU A 986 -23.95 -29.45 -35.19
C GLU A 986 -24.85 -28.98 -36.35
N VAL A 987 -25.87 -29.78 -36.70
CA VAL A 987 -26.86 -29.49 -37.73
C VAL A 987 -28.14 -28.89 -37.13
N LEU A 988 -28.90 -28.14 -37.92
CA LEU A 988 -30.12 -27.44 -37.50
C LEU A 988 -31.43 -28.18 -37.83
N ASN A 989 -31.33 -29.49 -38.05
CA ASN A 989 -32.47 -30.36 -38.32
C ASN A 989 -32.24 -31.75 -37.74
N TYR A 990 -33.33 -32.45 -37.46
CA TYR A 990 -33.33 -33.82 -36.97
C TYR A 990 -34.64 -34.53 -37.31
N THR A 991 -34.57 -35.78 -37.75
CA THR A 991 -35.76 -36.62 -37.95
C THR A 991 -35.81 -37.70 -36.88
N ASP A 992 -36.81 -37.64 -36.01
CA ASP A 992 -37.09 -38.69 -35.05
C ASP A 992 -37.98 -39.76 -35.70
N ALA A 993 -37.36 -40.86 -36.11
CA ALA A 993 -38.03 -42.02 -36.69
C ALA A 993 -38.44 -43.09 -35.64
N SER A 994 -38.26 -42.80 -34.34
CA SER A 994 -38.58 -43.73 -33.26
C SER A 994 -39.99 -43.54 -32.67
N VAL A 995 -40.81 -42.71 -33.31
CA VAL A 995 -42.15 -42.33 -32.86
C VAL A 995 -43.24 -43.18 -33.48
N VAL A 996 -44.35 -43.32 -32.75
CA VAL A 996 -45.49 -44.15 -33.15
C VAL A 996 -46.64 -43.27 -33.63
N ASN A 997 -47.28 -43.65 -34.73
CA ASN A 997 -48.46 -42.96 -35.23
C ASN A 997 -49.61 -42.93 -34.23
N GLY A 998 -50.34 -41.82 -34.15
CA GLY A 998 -51.42 -41.57 -33.20
C GLY A 998 -50.97 -41.24 -31.78
N THR A 999 -49.66 -41.31 -31.49
CA THR A 999 -49.11 -40.90 -30.19
C THR A 999 -48.57 -39.47 -30.30
N ALA A 1000 -49.04 -38.57 -29.43
CA ALA A 1000 -48.55 -37.20 -29.39
C ALA A 1000 -47.23 -37.12 -28.62
N TYR A 1001 -46.22 -36.51 -29.24
CA TYR A 1001 -44.91 -36.25 -28.64
C TYR A 1001 -44.63 -34.76 -28.60
N SER A 1002 -44.13 -34.27 -27.47
CA SER A 1002 -43.65 -32.91 -27.31
C SER A 1002 -42.13 -32.87 -27.45
N TYR A 1003 -41.63 -31.97 -28.30
CA TYR A 1003 -40.22 -31.76 -28.57
C TYR A 1003 -39.77 -30.39 -28.12
N ARG A 1004 -38.51 -30.29 -27.65
CA ARG A 1004 -37.78 -29.03 -27.50
C ARG A 1004 -36.30 -29.25 -27.80
N ILE A 1005 -35.62 -28.19 -28.22
CA ILE A 1005 -34.19 -28.20 -28.50
C ILE A 1005 -33.46 -27.47 -27.39
N ALA A 1006 -32.38 -28.06 -26.87
CA ALA A 1006 -31.44 -27.36 -26.01
C ALA A 1006 -30.23 -26.95 -26.84
N ALA A 1007 -30.02 -25.65 -27.02
CA ALA A 1007 -28.76 -25.11 -27.51
C ALA A 1007 -27.76 -25.10 -26.36
N VAL A 1008 -26.57 -25.69 -26.54
CA VAL A 1008 -25.61 -25.95 -25.46
C VAL A 1008 -24.26 -25.32 -25.79
N ASN A 1009 -23.68 -24.64 -24.80
CA ASN A 1009 -22.27 -24.27 -24.77
C ASN A 1009 -21.71 -24.47 -23.35
N ALA A 1010 -20.44 -24.14 -23.13
CA ALA A 1010 -19.81 -24.25 -21.81
C ALA A 1010 -20.50 -23.45 -20.67
N SER A 1011 -21.36 -22.47 -21.00
CA SER A 1011 -22.03 -21.58 -20.05
C SER A 1011 -23.44 -22.06 -19.65
N GLY A 1012 -23.98 -23.10 -20.29
CA GLY A 1012 -25.28 -23.68 -19.99
C GLY A 1012 -26.09 -24.02 -21.23
N GLN A 1013 -27.41 -24.13 -21.07
CA GLN A 1013 -28.31 -24.42 -22.18
C GLN A 1013 -29.49 -23.45 -22.25
N THR A 1014 -29.88 -23.10 -23.46
CA THR A 1014 -31.11 -22.36 -23.73
C THR A 1014 -32.09 -23.27 -24.45
N LEU A 1015 -33.32 -23.34 -23.95
CA LEU A 1015 -34.37 -24.19 -24.50
C LEU A 1015 -35.19 -23.43 -25.54
N SER A 1016 -35.56 -24.11 -26.61
CA SER A 1016 -36.53 -23.62 -27.60
C SER A 1016 -37.95 -23.58 -27.04
N ASN A 1017 -38.88 -23.00 -27.80
CA ASN A 1017 -40.31 -23.32 -27.67
C ASN A 1017 -40.55 -24.82 -27.81
N ILE A 1018 -41.67 -25.30 -27.25
CA ILE A 1018 -42.10 -26.68 -27.38
C ILE A 1018 -42.95 -26.83 -28.66
N VAL A 1019 -42.70 -27.89 -29.42
CA VAL A 1019 -43.56 -28.30 -30.54
C VAL A 1019 -44.15 -29.67 -30.23
N THR A 1020 -45.47 -29.77 -30.24
CA THR A 1020 -46.17 -31.05 -30.10
C THR A 1020 -46.55 -31.59 -31.48
N LEU A 1021 -46.10 -32.80 -31.79
CA LEU A 1021 -46.37 -33.50 -33.03
C LEU A 1021 -47.04 -34.83 -32.75
N THR A 1022 -48.11 -35.11 -33.49
CA THR A 1022 -48.75 -36.44 -33.51
C THR A 1022 -48.50 -37.04 -34.88
N PRO A 1023 -47.46 -37.88 -35.05
CA PRO A 1023 -47.24 -38.65 -36.27
C PRO A 1023 -48.54 -39.36 -36.65
N ASN A 1024 -48.93 -39.29 -37.92
CA ASN A 1024 -50.19 -39.85 -38.39
C ASN A 1024 -49.96 -40.65 -39.66
N VAL A 1025 -50.76 -41.69 -39.84
CA VAL A 1025 -50.82 -42.43 -41.11
C VAL A 1025 -51.32 -41.45 -42.18
N ALA A 1026 -50.62 -41.36 -43.31
CA ALA A 1026 -51.04 -40.50 -44.41
C ALA A 1026 -52.48 -40.85 -44.85
N PRO A 1027 -53.37 -39.87 -45.13
CA PRO A 1027 -54.74 -40.14 -45.57
C PRO A 1027 -54.74 -40.93 -46.90
N ALA A 1028 -55.56 -41.96 -47.00
CA ALA A 1028 -55.79 -42.68 -48.24
C ALA A 1028 -56.47 -41.75 -49.27
N THR A 1029 -55.88 -41.58 -50.45
CA THR A 1029 -56.39 -40.76 -51.55
C THR A 1029 -57.52 -41.47 -52.31
N THR A 1030 -58.77 -41.08 -52.08
CA THR A 1030 -59.96 -41.51 -52.84
C THR A 1030 -60.20 -40.63 -54.09
N GLY A 1031 -59.17 -40.49 -54.93
CA GLY A 1031 -59.25 -39.78 -56.21
C GLY A 1031 -59.61 -40.71 -57.38
N THR A 1032 -60.35 -40.20 -58.37
CA THR A 1032 -60.68 -40.91 -59.63
C THR A 1032 -59.53 -40.92 -60.64
N LEU A 1033 -58.42 -40.24 -60.34
CA LEU A 1033 -57.25 -40.08 -61.20
C LEU A 1033 -55.98 -40.34 -60.38
N GLU A 1034 -55.10 -41.21 -60.85
CA GLU A 1034 -53.76 -41.43 -60.29
C GLU A 1034 -52.70 -40.81 -61.21
N VAL A 1035 -51.80 -40.00 -60.62
CA VAL A 1035 -50.64 -39.44 -61.31
C VAL A 1035 -49.41 -40.27 -60.97
N GLN A 1036 -48.79 -40.83 -62.01
CA GLN A 1036 -47.54 -41.56 -61.91
C GLN A 1036 -46.39 -40.73 -62.48
N TYR A 1037 -45.21 -40.88 -61.89
CA TYR A 1037 -44.00 -40.14 -62.24
C TYR A 1037 -42.80 -41.07 -62.36
N ARG A 1038 -41.91 -40.71 -63.28
CA ARG A 1038 -40.51 -41.13 -63.25
C ARG A 1038 -39.60 -40.00 -63.70
N ASN A 1039 -38.40 -39.98 -63.13
CA ASN A 1039 -37.31 -39.12 -63.56
C ASN A 1039 -36.79 -39.60 -64.94
N GLY A 1040 -36.85 -38.71 -65.94
CA GLY A 1040 -36.30 -38.98 -67.27
C GLY A 1040 -34.82 -38.62 -67.43
N GLY A 1041 -34.20 -38.01 -66.42
CA GLY A 1041 -32.79 -37.59 -66.42
C GLY A 1041 -31.90 -38.52 -65.59
N SER A 1042 -30.57 -38.34 -65.71
CA SER A 1042 -29.57 -39.19 -65.02
C SER A 1042 -28.98 -38.56 -63.75
N GLY A 1043 -29.47 -37.42 -63.27
CA GLY A 1043 -28.98 -36.76 -62.05
C GLY A 1043 -29.72 -35.49 -61.66
N ALA A 1044 -29.45 -34.99 -60.45
CA ALA A 1044 -30.13 -33.83 -59.86
C ALA A 1044 -29.64 -32.47 -60.41
N SER A 1045 -28.50 -32.41 -61.11
CA SER A 1045 -28.04 -31.18 -61.75
C SER A 1045 -27.95 -31.35 -63.27
N GLY A 1046 -28.55 -30.41 -64.00
CA GLY A 1046 -28.57 -30.43 -65.46
C GLY A 1046 -29.21 -29.17 -66.03
N ASN A 1047 -28.94 -28.88 -67.30
CA ASN A 1047 -29.48 -27.72 -68.01
C ASN A 1047 -30.91 -27.91 -68.56
N ALA A 1048 -31.49 -29.10 -68.38
CA ALA A 1048 -32.88 -29.40 -68.67
C ALA A 1048 -33.45 -30.37 -67.64
N VAL A 1049 -34.70 -30.16 -67.26
CA VAL A 1049 -35.48 -31.01 -66.37
C VAL A 1049 -36.44 -31.83 -67.24
N THR A 1050 -36.41 -33.15 -67.10
CA THR A 1050 -37.11 -34.09 -68.00
C THR A 1050 -38.13 -34.97 -67.27
N PRO A 1051 -39.19 -34.38 -66.69
CA PRO A 1051 -40.16 -35.14 -65.93
C PRO A 1051 -41.04 -35.97 -66.86
N GLN A 1052 -41.25 -37.25 -66.51
CA GLN A 1052 -42.12 -38.13 -67.29
C GLN A 1052 -43.33 -38.54 -66.47
N PHE A 1053 -44.52 -38.33 -67.05
CA PHE A 1053 -45.81 -38.54 -66.39
C PHE A 1053 -46.58 -39.68 -67.04
N ASN A 1054 -47.43 -40.36 -66.27
CA ASN A 1054 -48.46 -41.25 -66.80
C ASN A 1054 -49.72 -41.07 -65.95
N LEU A 1055 -50.87 -40.91 -66.58
CA LEU A 1055 -52.14 -40.72 -65.88
C LEU A 1055 -52.99 -41.95 -66.02
N LYS A 1056 -53.49 -42.45 -64.88
CA LYS A 1056 -54.36 -43.61 -64.82
C LYS A 1056 -55.72 -43.22 -64.26
N ASN A 1057 -56.78 -43.55 -64.98
CA ASN A 1057 -58.13 -43.37 -64.48
C ASN A 1057 -58.46 -44.52 -63.51
N THR A 1058 -58.50 -44.22 -62.22
CA THR A 1058 -58.84 -45.16 -61.14
C THR A 1058 -60.32 -45.16 -60.80
N GLY A 1059 -61.11 -44.24 -61.39
CA GLY A 1059 -62.55 -44.16 -61.27
C GLY A 1059 -63.30 -45.15 -62.17
N THR A 1060 -64.63 -45.11 -62.09
CA THR A 1060 -65.54 -46.00 -62.84
C THR A 1060 -66.13 -45.37 -64.10
N GLN A 1061 -65.84 -44.09 -64.38
CA GLN A 1061 -66.35 -43.34 -65.54
C GLN A 1061 -65.19 -42.80 -66.39
N PRO A 1062 -65.33 -42.67 -67.72
CA PRO A 1062 -64.33 -42.02 -68.56
C PRO A 1062 -64.04 -40.58 -68.13
N ILE A 1063 -62.77 -40.18 -68.14
CA ILE A 1063 -62.31 -38.82 -67.82
C ILE A 1063 -61.98 -38.09 -69.13
N ASP A 1064 -62.62 -36.97 -69.41
CA ASP A 1064 -62.21 -36.08 -70.51
C ASP A 1064 -60.88 -35.40 -70.15
N LEU A 1065 -59.81 -35.73 -70.88
CA LEU A 1065 -58.47 -35.23 -70.59
C LEU A 1065 -58.37 -33.72 -70.74
N SER A 1066 -59.22 -33.09 -71.56
CA SER A 1066 -59.21 -31.62 -71.71
C SER A 1066 -59.60 -30.87 -70.44
N THR A 1067 -60.22 -31.57 -69.48
CA THR A 1067 -60.56 -31.05 -68.16
C THR A 1067 -59.49 -31.33 -67.10
N VAL A 1068 -58.42 -32.05 -67.47
CA VAL A 1068 -57.36 -32.49 -66.56
C VAL A 1068 -56.19 -31.54 -66.59
N LYS A 1069 -55.62 -31.25 -65.42
CA LYS A 1069 -54.37 -30.52 -65.27
C LYS A 1069 -53.44 -31.21 -64.28
N LEU A 1070 -52.14 -31.17 -64.54
CA LEU A 1070 -51.09 -31.61 -63.62
C LEU A 1070 -50.23 -30.44 -63.20
N ARG A 1071 -49.71 -30.47 -61.97
CA ARG A 1071 -48.76 -29.46 -61.48
C ARG A 1071 -47.54 -30.13 -60.89
N TYR A 1072 -46.38 -29.81 -61.47
CA TYR A 1072 -45.05 -30.18 -61.02
C TYR A 1072 -44.38 -28.96 -60.38
N TYR A 1073 -43.96 -29.07 -59.11
CA TYR A 1073 -43.46 -28.00 -58.27
C TYR A 1073 -41.94 -28.07 -58.14
N PHE A 1074 -41.25 -26.96 -58.41
CA PHE A 1074 -39.79 -26.88 -58.48
C PHE A 1074 -39.29 -25.47 -58.13
N THR A 1075 -37.98 -25.29 -57.94
CA THR A 1075 -37.32 -23.97 -57.86
C THR A 1075 -36.80 -23.56 -59.21
N LYS A 1076 -36.99 -22.28 -59.56
CA LYS A 1076 -36.51 -21.77 -60.84
C LYS A 1076 -34.98 -21.73 -60.89
N ASP A 1077 -34.28 -21.63 -59.77
CA ASP A 1077 -32.81 -21.54 -59.68
C ASP A 1077 -32.19 -20.48 -60.61
N GLY A 1078 -32.82 -19.30 -60.68
CA GLY A 1078 -32.33 -18.17 -61.48
C GLY A 1078 -33.43 -17.39 -62.19
N THR A 1079 -33.03 -16.40 -63.01
CA THR A 1079 -33.96 -15.43 -63.61
C THR A 1079 -34.37 -15.75 -65.05
N GLY A 1080 -33.67 -16.66 -65.75
CA GLY A 1080 -33.92 -16.95 -67.16
C GLY A 1080 -35.33 -17.46 -67.46
N ASP A 1081 -35.91 -17.05 -68.59
CA ASP A 1081 -37.23 -17.52 -69.02
C ASP A 1081 -37.24 -19.02 -69.31
N LEU A 1082 -38.37 -19.68 -69.06
CA LEU A 1082 -38.52 -21.11 -69.16
C LEU A 1082 -39.30 -21.51 -70.42
N THR A 1083 -38.84 -22.55 -71.10
CA THR A 1083 -39.52 -23.14 -72.26
C THR A 1083 -39.80 -24.62 -72.03
N PHE A 1084 -41.01 -25.08 -72.36
CA PHE A 1084 -41.46 -26.46 -72.23
C PHE A 1084 -41.67 -27.13 -73.60
N TRP A 1085 -41.30 -28.39 -73.69
CA TRP A 1085 -41.57 -29.29 -74.81
C TRP A 1085 -42.13 -30.62 -74.31
N CYS A 1086 -43.06 -31.18 -75.07
CA CYS A 1086 -43.46 -32.58 -74.92
C CYS A 1086 -42.74 -33.40 -75.99
N ASP A 1087 -41.66 -34.08 -75.60
CA ASP A 1087 -40.82 -34.84 -76.53
C ASP A 1087 -41.56 -36.08 -77.07
N TYR A 1088 -42.44 -36.70 -76.25
CA TYR A 1088 -43.26 -37.85 -76.66
C TYR A 1088 -44.52 -37.98 -75.79
N ALA A 1089 -45.69 -38.25 -76.39
CA ALA A 1089 -46.89 -38.70 -75.69
C ALA A 1089 -47.71 -39.62 -76.59
N GLN A 1090 -48.18 -40.76 -76.06
CA GLN A 1090 -48.98 -41.74 -76.80
C GLN A 1090 -50.36 -41.18 -77.22
N ILE A 1091 -50.88 -40.22 -76.45
CA ILE A 1091 -52.08 -39.42 -76.75
C ILE A 1091 -51.82 -38.22 -77.68
N GLY A 1092 -50.62 -38.15 -78.27
CA GLY A 1092 -50.18 -37.12 -79.22
C GLY A 1092 -49.50 -35.92 -78.55
N SER A 1093 -48.21 -35.70 -78.82
CA SER A 1093 -47.43 -34.62 -78.19
C SER A 1093 -47.97 -33.21 -78.47
N THR A 1094 -48.62 -32.98 -79.62
CA THR A 1094 -49.22 -31.68 -79.97
C THR A 1094 -50.47 -31.35 -79.15
N ASN A 1095 -51.03 -32.36 -78.46
CA ASN A 1095 -52.17 -32.20 -77.56
C ASN A 1095 -51.75 -31.86 -76.13
N ILE A 1096 -50.45 -31.80 -75.82
CA ILE A 1096 -49.92 -31.47 -74.48
C ILE A 1096 -49.43 -30.02 -74.45
N GLU A 1097 -49.86 -29.26 -73.47
CA GLU A 1097 -49.39 -27.89 -73.23
C GLU A 1097 -48.83 -27.75 -71.83
N GLY A 1098 -47.65 -27.12 -71.71
CA GLY A 1098 -47.03 -26.76 -70.45
C GLY A 1098 -47.00 -25.26 -70.26
N LYS A 1099 -47.39 -24.79 -69.06
CA LYS A 1099 -47.36 -23.38 -68.66
C LYS A 1099 -46.66 -23.23 -67.32
N PHE A 1100 -45.74 -22.28 -67.22
CA PHE A 1100 -45.09 -21.96 -65.95
C PHE A 1100 -45.87 -20.91 -65.16
N VAL A 1101 -45.97 -21.10 -63.85
CA VAL A 1101 -46.61 -20.20 -62.90
C VAL A 1101 -45.68 -19.94 -61.72
N THR A 1102 -45.37 -18.68 -61.44
CA THR A 1102 -44.59 -18.28 -60.26
C THR A 1102 -45.49 -18.30 -59.01
N LEU A 1103 -44.97 -18.84 -57.90
CA LEU A 1103 -45.63 -18.86 -56.60
C LEU A 1103 -45.12 -17.69 -55.75
N THR A 1104 -46.03 -16.82 -55.30
CA THR A 1104 -45.69 -15.69 -54.42
C THR A 1104 -46.70 -15.59 -53.27
N PRO A 1105 -46.29 -15.83 -52.01
CA PRO A 1105 -44.96 -16.29 -51.58
C PRO A 1105 -44.66 -17.72 -52.06
N ALA A 1106 -43.39 -18.11 -52.07
CA ALA A 1106 -42.98 -19.49 -52.34
C ALA A 1106 -43.67 -20.46 -51.34
N LYS A 1107 -44.00 -21.67 -51.79
CA LYS A 1107 -44.66 -22.70 -50.97
C LYS A 1107 -43.71 -23.87 -50.77
N GLY A 1108 -43.38 -24.16 -49.51
CA GLY A 1108 -42.36 -25.16 -49.17
C GLY A 1108 -41.03 -24.80 -49.83
N THR A 1109 -40.41 -25.77 -50.50
CA THR A 1109 -39.19 -25.53 -51.29
C THR A 1109 -39.47 -25.04 -52.70
N ALA A 1110 -40.72 -24.92 -53.16
CA ALA A 1110 -41.05 -24.57 -54.55
C ALA A 1110 -41.41 -23.09 -54.73
N ASP A 1111 -40.77 -22.43 -55.70
CA ASP A 1111 -41.10 -21.06 -56.12
C ASP A 1111 -41.84 -21.01 -57.47
N THR A 1112 -41.85 -22.11 -58.23
CA THR A 1112 -42.39 -22.18 -59.59
C THR A 1112 -43.11 -23.51 -59.83
N VAL A 1113 -44.16 -23.46 -60.65
CA VAL A 1113 -44.96 -24.62 -61.04
C VAL A 1113 -44.98 -24.76 -62.55
N LEU A 1114 -44.72 -25.97 -63.05
CA LEU A 1114 -45.08 -26.38 -64.40
C LEU A 1114 -46.49 -26.99 -64.37
N GLU A 1115 -47.46 -26.26 -64.91
CA GLU A 1115 -48.82 -26.73 -65.11
C GLU A 1115 -48.96 -27.36 -66.50
N ILE A 1116 -49.31 -28.65 -66.55
CA ILE A 1116 -49.53 -29.40 -67.78
C ILE A 1116 -51.03 -29.54 -68.00
N SER A 1117 -51.49 -29.26 -69.21
CA SER A 1117 -52.89 -29.38 -69.63
C SER A 1117 -53.00 -30.05 -70.99
N PHE A 1118 -54.20 -30.56 -71.31
CA PHE A 1118 -54.46 -31.33 -72.51
C PHE A 1118 -55.46 -30.60 -73.41
N LYS A 1119 -55.22 -30.59 -74.72
CA LYS A 1119 -56.18 -30.09 -75.72
C LYS A 1119 -57.32 -31.09 -75.91
N SER A 1120 -58.44 -30.62 -76.46
CA SER A 1120 -59.58 -31.48 -76.84
C SER A 1120 -59.19 -32.67 -77.74
N GLY A 1121 -58.14 -32.53 -78.54
CA GLY A 1121 -57.59 -33.61 -79.37
C GLY A 1121 -56.96 -34.79 -78.60
N ALA A 1122 -56.70 -34.67 -77.29
CA ALA A 1122 -56.21 -35.78 -76.47
C ALA A 1122 -57.30 -36.83 -76.15
N GLY A 1123 -58.58 -36.49 -76.33
CA GLY A 1123 -59.71 -37.39 -76.11
C GLY A 1123 -60.00 -37.69 -74.63
N SER A 1124 -60.73 -38.77 -74.39
CA SER A 1124 -61.13 -39.21 -73.04
C SER A 1124 -60.39 -40.48 -72.61
N LEU A 1125 -59.98 -40.54 -71.35
CA LEU A 1125 -59.36 -41.67 -70.70
C LEU A 1125 -60.42 -42.58 -70.06
N ALA A 1126 -60.66 -43.76 -70.63
CA ALA A 1126 -61.64 -44.72 -70.12
C ALA A 1126 -61.30 -45.19 -68.68
N ALA A 1127 -62.31 -45.68 -67.94
CA ALA A 1127 -62.12 -46.25 -66.61
C ALA A 1127 -61.09 -47.39 -66.62
N GLY A 1128 -60.09 -47.33 -65.74
CA GLY A 1128 -58.98 -48.29 -65.67
C GLY A 1128 -57.88 -48.11 -66.72
N ALA A 1129 -58.08 -47.25 -67.74
CA ALA A 1129 -57.08 -46.99 -68.77
C ALA A 1129 -56.04 -45.96 -68.31
N GLU A 1130 -54.90 -45.95 -69.00
CA GLU A 1130 -53.81 -45.00 -68.78
C GLU A 1130 -53.41 -44.27 -70.07
N THR A 1131 -52.83 -43.07 -69.94
CA THR A 1131 -52.42 -42.24 -71.07
C THR A 1131 -51.20 -42.78 -71.81
N GLY A 1132 -50.47 -43.71 -71.20
CA GLY A 1132 -49.08 -43.99 -71.55
C GLY A 1132 -48.17 -42.84 -71.12
N VAL A 1133 -46.86 -43.01 -71.33
CA VAL A 1133 -45.87 -42.03 -70.88
C VAL A 1133 -45.95 -40.73 -71.67
N ILE A 1134 -45.97 -39.62 -70.94
CA ILE A 1134 -45.86 -38.25 -71.42
C ILE A 1134 -44.48 -37.75 -70.98
N GLN A 1135 -43.58 -37.57 -71.94
CA GLN A 1135 -42.22 -37.14 -71.72
C GLN A 1135 -42.14 -35.62 -71.85
N GLY A 1136 -42.18 -34.94 -70.70
CA GLY A 1136 -41.96 -33.50 -70.62
C GLY A 1136 -40.47 -33.19 -70.55
N ARG A 1137 -40.10 -32.05 -71.12
CA ARG A 1137 -38.77 -31.45 -70.95
C ARG A 1137 -38.90 -29.95 -70.88
N PHE A 1138 -38.18 -29.33 -69.95
CA PHE A 1138 -38.05 -27.88 -69.93
C PHE A 1138 -36.65 -27.43 -69.56
N SER A 1139 -36.29 -26.24 -70.03
CA SER A 1139 -35.03 -25.59 -69.71
C SER A 1139 -35.21 -24.08 -69.59
N LYS A 1140 -34.21 -23.42 -69.00
CA LYS A 1140 -34.06 -21.96 -69.12
C LYS A 1140 -33.54 -21.64 -70.52
N ASN A 1141 -33.96 -20.51 -71.08
CA ASN A 1141 -33.53 -20.06 -72.41
C ASN A 1141 -32.01 -19.80 -72.49
N ASN A 1142 -31.36 -19.53 -71.36
CA ASN A 1142 -29.92 -19.36 -71.25
C ASN A 1142 -29.16 -20.67 -71.00
N TRP A 1143 -29.84 -21.81 -70.92
CA TRP A 1143 -29.28 -23.15 -70.66
C TRP A 1143 -28.46 -23.28 -69.37
N SER A 1144 -28.65 -22.38 -68.39
CA SER A 1144 -28.02 -22.57 -67.07
C SER A 1144 -28.65 -23.75 -66.33
N ASN A 1145 -27.86 -24.44 -65.51
CA ASN A 1145 -28.31 -25.63 -64.79
C ASN A 1145 -29.43 -25.33 -63.78
N PHE A 1146 -30.25 -26.35 -63.51
CA PHE A 1146 -31.11 -26.46 -62.34
C PHE A 1146 -30.41 -27.30 -61.28
N ASP A 1147 -30.76 -27.06 -60.02
CA ASP A 1147 -30.50 -27.94 -58.90
C ASP A 1147 -31.81 -28.62 -58.49
N GLN A 1148 -32.13 -29.75 -59.11
CA GLN A 1148 -33.36 -30.48 -58.81
C GLN A 1148 -33.37 -31.12 -57.41
N SER A 1149 -32.28 -31.05 -56.63
CA SER A 1149 -32.23 -31.67 -55.30
C SER A 1149 -33.11 -30.95 -54.27
N ASN A 1150 -33.46 -29.68 -54.53
CA ASN A 1150 -34.35 -28.88 -53.70
C ASN A 1150 -35.80 -28.82 -54.26
N ASP A 1151 -36.07 -29.46 -55.40
CA ASP A 1151 -37.38 -29.45 -56.06
C ASP A 1151 -38.39 -30.36 -55.34
N TYR A 1152 -39.56 -29.81 -55.00
CA TYR A 1152 -40.59 -30.57 -54.27
C TYR A 1152 -41.10 -31.80 -55.02
N SER A 1153 -41.27 -31.72 -56.34
CA SER A 1153 -41.80 -32.83 -57.14
C SER A 1153 -40.73 -33.82 -57.62
N TYR A 1154 -39.45 -33.54 -57.40
CA TYR A 1154 -38.34 -34.37 -57.89
C TYR A 1154 -37.91 -35.44 -56.87
N ASP A 1155 -37.64 -36.64 -57.38
CA ASP A 1155 -36.95 -37.69 -56.62
C ASP A 1155 -36.07 -38.49 -57.60
N ALA A 1156 -34.76 -38.46 -57.36
CA ALA A 1156 -33.75 -39.09 -58.20
C ALA A 1156 -33.91 -40.62 -58.28
N THR A 1157 -34.56 -41.25 -57.29
CA THR A 1157 -34.73 -42.71 -57.20
C THR A 1157 -35.89 -43.22 -58.06
N LYS A 1158 -36.78 -42.35 -58.54
CA LYS A 1158 -37.97 -42.73 -59.33
C LYS A 1158 -37.61 -43.03 -60.78
N THR A 1159 -36.92 -44.15 -61.02
CA THR A 1159 -36.48 -44.55 -62.36
C THR A 1159 -37.55 -45.30 -63.17
N ALA A 1160 -38.69 -45.65 -62.56
CA ALA A 1160 -39.84 -46.29 -63.20
C ALA A 1160 -41.15 -45.53 -62.88
N SER A 1161 -42.13 -45.57 -63.79
CA SER A 1161 -43.43 -44.89 -63.58
C SER A 1161 -44.13 -45.51 -62.39
N THR A 1162 -44.22 -44.74 -61.31
CA THR A 1162 -44.85 -45.16 -60.06
C THR A 1162 -45.74 -44.03 -59.56
N ALA A 1163 -46.80 -44.39 -58.82
CA ALA A 1163 -47.70 -43.42 -58.21
C ALA A 1163 -46.91 -42.39 -57.38
N TRP A 1164 -47.11 -41.10 -57.65
CA TRP A 1164 -46.33 -40.04 -57.02
C TRP A 1164 -47.23 -38.92 -56.55
N ASN A 1165 -47.24 -38.70 -55.24
CA ASN A 1165 -48.15 -37.77 -54.59
C ASN A 1165 -47.56 -36.35 -54.45
N GLN A 1166 -46.28 -36.13 -54.76
CA GLN A 1166 -45.70 -34.79 -54.80
C GLN A 1166 -45.95 -34.05 -56.14
N ILE A 1167 -46.73 -34.66 -57.04
CA ILE A 1167 -47.31 -34.00 -58.21
C ILE A 1167 -48.82 -34.05 -58.05
N THR A 1168 -49.46 -32.91 -58.27
CA THR A 1168 -50.91 -32.79 -58.07
C THR A 1168 -51.68 -32.90 -59.38
N GLY A 1169 -52.77 -33.66 -59.35
CA GLY A 1169 -53.69 -33.85 -60.47
C GLY A 1169 -55.04 -33.22 -60.18
N TYR A 1170 -55.57 -32.48 -61.15
CA TYR A 1170 -56.85 -31.77 -61.09
C TYR A 1170 -57.77 -32.26 -62.19
N GLN A 1171 -59.06 -32.40 -61.89
CA GLN A 1171 -60.12 -32.70 -62.85
C GLN A 1171 -61.22 -31.65 -62.69
N GLY A 1172 -61.56 -30.94 -63.77
CA GLY A 1172 -62.57 -29.87 -63.74
C GLY A 1172 -62.23 -28.73 -62.77
N GLY A 1173 -60.94 -28.49 -62.51
CA GLY A 1173 -60.46 -27.49 -61.55
C GLY A 1173 -60.39 -27.94 -60.08
N THR A 1174 -60.90 -29.14 -59.75
CA THR A 1174 -60.81 -29.70 -58.39
C THR A 1174 -59.61 -30.62 -58.27
N LYS A 1175 -58.82 -30.48 -57.18
CA LYS A 1175 -57.69 -31.38 -56.90
C LYS A 1175 -58.22 -32.77 -56.55
N VAL A 1176 -57.82 -33.77 -57.32
CA VAL A 1176 -58.23 -35.17 -57.13
C VAL A 1176 -57.06 -36.08 -56.80
N TRP A 1177 -55.81 -35.62 -56.98
CA TRP A 1177 -54.61 -36.39 -56.68
C TRP A 1177 -53.48 -35.49 -56.17
N GLY A 1178 -52.63 -36.04 -55.29
CA GLY A 1178 -51.40 -35.44 -54.81
C GLY A 1178 -51.56 -34.41 -53.68
N ILE A 1179 -50.42 -34.00 -53.14
CA ILE A 1179 -50.23 -33.08 -52.03
C ILE A 1179 -49.50 -31.85 -52.58
N GLU A 1180 -49.96 -30.66 -52.20
CA GLU A 1180 -49.27 -29.41 -52.56
C GLU A 1180 -48.16 -29.11 -51.54
N PRO A 1181 -47.04 -28.48 -51.95
CA PRO A 1181 -45.94 -28.10 -51.06
C PRO A 1181 -46.29 -27.05 -50.00
#